data_AF-A0A523XRN1-F1
#
_entry.id   AF-A0A523XRN1-F1
#
_cell.length_a   1.000
_cell.length_b   1.000
_cell.length_c   1.000
_cell.angle_alpha   90.00
_cell.angle_beta   90.00
_cell.angle_gamma   90.00
#
_symmetry.space_group_name_H-M   'P 1'
#
loop_
_entity.id
_entity.type
_entity.pdbx_description
1 polymer ?
#
loop_
_entity_poly.entity_id
_entity_poly.type
_entity_poly.pdbx_seq_one_letter_code
_entity_poly.pdbx_strand_id
1 'polypeptide(L)'
;MAAKRQGKIATLIIQGKERFKLDEVKELAKRLNLTVDKVVSWFREESRPRLVDVLTGNRRKLRLNPSEESRSKARFHNIIDTSKEDSRITEVRQLSRKRHLTTDERDGIIRLFDIEHPHRQINSETDEKEELQGKNEENLKPAISKKTIKRRGAPREVKMWIPYIRGVKICCEEDIEKIIKKEFPGVQDRDDYIGILRNGKDHYKLLRAIKNYGHIKQREVEAMAAGLGIGNTKAAAWVFYGVVPAVYRWLDKAISKSEGVRIANQLRAEIDGIKTWQDVEERLDEMYPNGEYQKNKTFKTRKHHATKFLEFLKEIGKGGTVNGIASRIGLRPAAVRRFLGGNIPSAIQDVVSSSEGSRIHRTFHRVNIVLPKVRERDIESIHQLREIIGRDFPGFRDRENFPSLVRDAEIHYELFLEYRDKRFIPQGVPTELHKRTGLSFDKIKGWLCDGQSPIIYRLLREALSCKEAEKKLDKLLTKLNGVTSMSVLEYRLRNVYVEYEIHHLPRYKKHQERARKFFLFLKGLRGGGLLSDVARRAHLKPDEIRSWFRPDSIPNLVRMAASIPAEPPEDGKKWLPLISTNKRTFKEFIQVPTKITSAEDVLYVMKQLTTLETPKMKEYERKFDMMSKIVGLMYFLGALVSDGYFVESSHVSTYVGLSASKAYNWSRDFGRGFCYALGKIGISSKRGRDSIFEDEEGNLFTQMKWASISTPLLLWVRRTLLGLEASAPKTWNPIQADWILDAPEDWR
;
A
#
# COMPACT_ATOMS: atom_id res chain seq x y z
N MET A 1 7.24 26.74 28.46
CA MET A 1 6.79 26.58 29.86
C MET A 1 7.35 27.72 30.68
N ALA A 2 6.50 28.44 31.42
CA ALA A 2 6.90 29.52 32.33
C ALA A 2 7.49 28.92 33.62
N ALA A 3 8.66 29.41 34.04
CA ALA A 3 9.32 29.00 35.27
C ALA A 3 8.99 30.01 36.37
N LYS A 4 8.20 29.61 37.37
CA LYS A 4 8.09 30.32 38.65
C LYS A 4 9.07 29.66 39.62
N ARG A 5 10.11 30.40 40.01
CA ARG A 5 11.04 30.02 41.07
C ARG A 5 10.34 30.17 42.42
N GLN A 6 10.11 29.06 43.11
CA GLN A 6 10.10 29.00 44.57
C GLN A 6 10.36 27.55 45.02
N GLY A 7 11.37 27.41 45.89
CA GLY A 7 11.76 26.27 46.73
C GLY A 7 11.27 24.85 46.43
N LYS A 8 12.25 23.99 46.13
CA LYS A 8 12.32 22.52 46.34
C LYS A 8 11.47 21.62 45.41
N ILE A 9 12.22 20.78 44.68
CA ILE A 9 11.84 19.66 43.80
C ILE A 9 11.30 20.07 42.41
N ALA A 10 12.23 20.31 41.47
CA ALA A 10 11.91 20.36 40.05
C ALA A 10 11.70 18.93 39.51
N THR A 11 10.44 18.55 39.27
CA THR A 11 10.08 17.27 38.63
C THR A 11 9.90 17.52 37.13
N LEU A 12 10.67 16.82 36.28
CA LEU A 12 10.54 16.94 34.83
C LEU A 12 9.43 15.99 34.34
N ILE A 13 8.36 16.54 33.77
CA ILE A 13 7.26 15.77 33.17
C ILE A 13 7.47 15.72 31.67
N ILE A 14 7.78 14.53 31.14
CA ILE A 14 7.87 14.29 29.69
C ILE A 14 6.70 13.39 29.29
N GLN A 15 5.80 13.93 28.47
CA GLN A 15 4.67 13.26 27.81
C GLN A 15 4.19 11.93 28.44
N GLY A 16 3.71 12.04 29.67
CA GLY A 16 2.59 11.23 30.14
C GLY A 16 2.86 10.02 31.02
N LYS A 17 4.07 9.45 31.19
CA LYS A 17 4.18 8.23 32.05
C LYS A 17 5.40 8.02 32.97
N GLU A 18 6.50 8.77 32.92
CA GLU A 18 7.63 8.54 33.86
C GLU A 18 8.19 9.84 34.45
N ARG A 19 8.45 9.83 35.76
CA ARG A 19 9.00 10.97 36.54
C ARG A 19 10.47 10.68 36.84
N PHE A 20 11.39 11.48 36.29
CA PHE A 20 12.80 11.47 36.68
C PHE A 20 13.09 12.63 37.62
N LYS A 21 13.84 12.37 38.70
CA LYS A 21 14.34 13.43 39.59
C LYS A 21 15.49 14.15 38.88
N LEU A 22 15.61 15.46 39.08
CA LEU A 22 16.66 16.27 38.45
C LEU A 22 18.08 15.73 38.74
N ASP A 23 18.27 15.15 39.94
CA ASP A 23 19.55 14.58 40.34
C ASP A 23 19.90 13.31 39.53
N GLU A 24 18.92 12.50 39.14
CA GLU A 24 19.11 11.33 38.28
C GLU A 24 19.54 11.75 36.86
N VAL A 25 18.97 12.84 36.35
CA VAL A 25 19.34 13.40 35.04
C VAL A 25 20.75 14.00 35.07
N LYS A 26 21.15 14.63 36.19
CA LYS A 26 22.52 15.13 36.40
C LYS A 26 23.54 13.99 36.52
N GLU A 27 23.20 12.93 37.25
CA GLU A 27 24.03 11.72 37.39
C GLU A 27 24.26 11.07 36.02
N LEU A 28 23.20 10.95 35.20
CA LEU A 28 23.27 10.41 33.86
C LEU A 28 24.07 11.30 32.91
N ALA A 29 23.87 12.61 32.96
CA ALA A 29 24.66 13.59 32.19
C ALA A 29 26.16 13.50 32.52
N LYS A 30 26.51 13.35 33.82
CA LYS A 30 27.88 13.13 34.27
C LYS A 30 28.46 11.82 33.77
N ARG A 31 27.71 10.70 33.85
CA ARG A 31 28.16 9.39 33.36
C ARG A 31 28.39 9.35 31.85
N LEU A 32 27.61 10.12 31.09
CA LEU A 32 27.69 10.18 29.63
C LEU A 32 28.59 11.32 29.10
N ASN A 33 29.17 12.13 30.00
CA ASN A 33 29.91 13.34 29.66
C ASN A 33 29.14 14.31 28.73
N LEU A 34 27.86 14.52 29.05
CA LEU A 34 26.95 15.43 28.34
C LEU A 34 26.44 16.52 29.26
N THR A 35 25.92 17.61 28.70
CA THR A 35 25.17 18.60 29.48
C THR A 35 23.75 18.09 29.77
N VAL A 36 23.17 18.53 30.90
CA VAL A 36 21.79 18.18 31.28
C VAL A 36 20.80 18.53 30.16
N ASP A 37 20.99 19.65 29.48
CA ASP A 37 20.13 20.07 28.36
C ASP A 37 20.22 19.13 27.15
N LYS A 38 21.42 18.60 26.84
CA LYS A 38 21.58 17.60 25.78
C LYS A 38 20.85 16.30 26.16
N VAL A 39 20.98 15.85 27.40
CA VAL A 39 20.28 14.66 27.90
C VAL A 39 18.75 14.86 27.87
N VAL A 40 18.26 16.03 28.26
CA VAL A 40 16.82 16.36 28.18
C VAL A 40 16.33 16.45 26.73
N SER A 41 17.15 16.97 25.80
CA SER A 41 16.81 16.95 24.37
C SER A 41 16.77 15.54 23.81
N TRP A 42 17.67 14.67 24.27
CA TRP A 42 17.75 13.27 23.86
C TRP A 42 16.51 12.49 24.30
N PHE A 43 16.01 12.75 25.52
CA PHE A 43 14.73 12.22 26.00
C PHE A 43 13.50 12.74 25.22
N ARG A 44 13.60 13.87 24.53
CA ARG A 44 12.51 14.43 23.70
C ARG A 44 12.50 13.83 22.30
N GLU A 45 13.64 13.39 21.79
CA GLU A 45 13.78 12.92 20.41
C GLU A 45 13.59 11.40 20.24
N GLU A 46 13.87 10.57 21.25
CA GLU A 46 13.78 9.11 21.13
C GLU A 46 12.58 8.48 21.87
N SER A 47 11.54 8.11 21.10
CA SER A 47 10.41 7.32 21.58
C SER A 47 10.67 5.79 21.49
N ARG A 48 11.35 5.20 22.51
CA ARG A 48 11.48 3.74 22.91
C ARG A 48 12.15 2.75 21.90
N PRO A 49 12.73 1.57 22.30
CA PRO A 49 12.85 0.88 23.60
C PRO A 49 14.30 0.40 23.93
N ARG A 50 15.25 1.31 24.16
CA ARG A 50 16.66 0.94 24.46
C ARG A 50 17.15 1.35 25.85
N LEU A 51 16.28 1.95 26.65
CA LEU A 51 16.66 2.53 27.95
C LEU A 51 16.87 1.47 29.05
N VAL A 52 16.24 0.30 28.94
CA VAL A 52 16.32 -0.76 29.97
C VAL A 52 17.70 -1.42 29.98
N ASP A 53 18.33 -1.61 28.82
CA ASP A 53 19.61 -2.32 28.72
C ASP A 53 20.81 -1.52 29.26
N VAL A 54 20.68 -0.18 29.32
CA VAL A 54 21.72 0.71 29.86
C VAL A 54 21.62 0.82 31.39
N LEU A 55 20.42 0.68 31.96
CA LEU A 55 20.18 0.86 33.39
C LEU A 55 20.42 -0.41 34.22
N THR A 56 20.36 -1.62 33.63
CA THR A 56 20.45 -2.89 34.38
C THR A 56 21.86 -3.49 34.50
N GLY A 57 22.92 -2.76 34.14
CA GLY A 57 24.30 -3.13 34.54
C GLY A 57 24.78 -4.53 34.14
N ASN A 58 24.35 -5.08 33.00
CA ASN A 58 24.79 -6.40 32.56
C ASN A 58 26.13 -6.33 31.80
N ARG A 59 27.25 -6.44 32.53
CA ARG A 59 28.58 -6.68 31.95
C ARG A 59 28.70 -8.12 31.48
N ARG A 60 28.50 -8.40 30.19
CA ARG A 60 29.09 -9.58 29.53
C ARG A 60 29.90 -9.18 28.30
N LYS A 61 31.13 -9.70 28.28
CA LYS A 61 32.23 -9.46 27.36
C LYS A 61 31.80 -9.36 25.89
N LEU A 62 32.07 -8.21 25.27
CA LEU A 62 32.16 -8.05 23.82
C LEU A 62 33.40 -8.79 23.34
N ARG A 63 33.25 -10.07 22.95
CA ARG A 63 34.12 -10.69 21.96
C ARG A 63 33.56 -10.35 20.59
N LEU A 64 34.40 -9.71 19.78
CA LEU A 64 34.22 -9.59 18.33
C LEU A 64 34.08 -11.01 17.76
N ASN A 65 33.00 -11.25 17.00
CA ASN A 65 32.95 -12.37 16.07
C ASN A 65 32.46 -11.86 14.71
N PRO A 66 33.18 -12.16 13.62
CA PRO A 66 32.84 -11.76 12.26
C PRO A 66 31.82 -12.73 11.66
N SER A 67 30.69 -12.23 11.16
CA SER A 67 29.88 -12.94 10.14
C SER A 67 28.76 -12.05 9.57
N GLU A 68 29.14 -11.04 8.78
CA GLU A 68 28.19 -10.36 7.87
C GLU A 68 28.28 -10.84 6.42
N GLU A 69 28.92 -11.99 6.15
CA GLU A 69 29.08 -12.51 4.78
C GLU A 69 28.00 -13.51 4.32
N SER A 70 27.16 -14.02 5.23
CA SER A 70 26.21 -15.10 4.89
C SER A 70 24.76 -14.67 4.59
N ARG A 71 24.46 -13.37 4.48
CA ARG A 71 23.07 -12.89 4.23
C ARG A 71 22.81 -12.24 2.87
N SER A 72 23.73 -12.34 1.91
CA SER A 72 23.55 -11.76 0.56
C SER A 72 23.22 -12.75 -0.56
N LYS A 73 22.96 -14.04 -0.26
CA LYS A 73 22.71 -15.09 -1.26
C LYS A 73 21.37 -15.81 -1.05
N ALA A 74 20.25 -15.13 -1.27
CA ALA A 74 18.97 -15.79 -1.61
C ALA A 74 17.93 -14.77 -2.09
N ARG A 75 17.90 -14.52 -3.41
CA ARG A 75 16.74 -14.06 -4.21
C ARG A 75 17.28 -13.68 -5.59
N PHE A 76 17.00 -14.50 -6.59
CA PHE A 76 16.69 -14.17 -8.00
C PHE A 76 16.88 -15.42 -8.87
N HIS A 77 15.79 -16.18 -9.05
CA HIS A 77 15.53 -16.90 -10.29
C HIS A 77 14.13 -16.48 -10.73
N ASN A 78 14.06 -15.63 -11.76
CA ASN A 78 12.85 -15.44 -12.56
C ASN A 78 12.86 -16.56 -13.60
N ILE A 79 11.88 -17.45 -13.55
CA ILE A 79 11.44 -18.21 -14.72
C ILE A 79 10.34 -17.36 -15.36
N ILE A 80 10.53 -17.05 -16.63
CA ILE A 80 9.54 -16.41 -17.48
C ILE A 80 8.41 -17.42 -17.67
N ASP A 81 7.21 -17.08 -17.20
CA ASP A 81 5.97 -17.81 -17.47
C ASP A 81 5.27 -17.11 -18.64
N THR A 82 5.55 -17.57 -19.86
CA THR A 82 4.96 -17.07 -21.12
C THR A 82 3.49 -17.51 -21.30
N SER A 83 2.91 -18.29 -20.39
CA SER A 83 1.57 -18.87 -20.58
C SER A 83 0.40 -17.89 -20.41
N LYS A 84 0.62 -16.71 -19.82
CA LYS A 84 -0.44 -15.72 -19.55
C LYS A 84 -0.67 -14.70 -20.68
N GLU A 85 0.31 -14.53 -21.57
CA GLU A 85 0.19 -13.66 -22.74
C GLU A 85 -0.59 -14.37 -23.85
N ASP A 86 -0.34 -15.67 -24.05
CA ASP A 86 -1.04 -16.50 -25.04
C ASP A 86 -2.52 -16.74 -24.69
N SER A 87 -2.87 -16.82 -23.41
CA SER A 87 -4.26 -16.95 -22.95
C SER A 87 -5.11 -15.73 -23.31
N ARG A 88 -4.55 -14.51 -23.22
CA ARG A 88 -5.28 -13.27 -23.55
C ARG A 88 -5.41 -13.05 -25.06
N ILE A 89 -4.40 -13.43 -25.84
CA ILE A 89 -4.46 -13.39 -27.31
C ILE A 89 -5.48 -14.42 -27.83
N THR A 90 -5.61 -15.57 -27.16
CA THR A 90 -6.59 -16.61 -27.53
C THR A 90 -8.03 -16.19 -27.19
N GLU A 91 -8.26 -15.47 -26.09
CA GLU A 91 -9.59 -14.97 -25.68
C GLU A 91 -10.09 -13.85 -26.63
N VAL A 92 -9.19 -12.97 -27.09
CA VAL A 92 -9.49 -11.95 -28.13
C VAL A 92 -9.73 -12.58 -29.50
N ARG A 93 -9.00 -13.66 -29.83
CA ARG A 93 -9.23 -14.44 -31.08
C ARG A 93 -10.52 -15.26 -31.06
N GLN A 94 -10.99 -15.69 -29.88
CA GLN A 94 -12.27 -16.39 -29.74
C GLN A 94 -13.48 -15.44 -29.76
N LEU A 95 -13.34 -14.22 -29.25
CA LEU A 95 -14.40 -13.18 -29.31
C LEU A 95 -14.57 -12.61 -30.73
N SER A 96 -13.49 -12.48 -31.50
CA SER A 96 -13.52 -11.99 -32.89
C SER A 96 -14.08 -13.00 -33.91
N ARG A 97 -14.21 -14.29 -33.54
CA ARG A 97 -14.80 -15.33 -34.40
C ARG A 97 -16.32 -15.49 -34.25
N LYS A 98 -16.97 -14.83 -33.28
CA LYS A 98 -18.40 -15.01 -32.99
C LYS A 98 -19.32 -13.88 -33.49
N ARG A 99 -18.80 -12.81 -34.10
CA ARG A 99 -19.60 -11.74 -34.71
C ARG A 99 -18.90 -11.19 -35.96
N HIS A 100 -19.65 -11.00 -37.05
CA HIS A 100 -19.18 -10.29 -38.23
C HIS A 100 -19.03 -8.81 -37.90
N LEU A 101 -17.83 -8.41 -37.47
CA LEU A 101 -17.46 -7.01 -37.28
C LEU A 101 -16.65 -6.53 -38.48
N THR A 102 -16.96 -5.32 -38.93
CA THR A 102 -16.24 -4.61 -39.99
C THR A 102 -14.84 -4.17 -39.52
N THR A 103 -13.96 -3.84 -40.47
CA THR A 103 -12.57 -3.40 -40.19
C THR A 103 -12.55 -2.15 -39.30
N ASP A 104 -13.50 -1.23 -39.47
CA ASP A 104 -13.61 -0.01 -38.66
C ASP A 104 -14.10 -0.30 -37.22
N GLU A 105 -14.95 -1.30 -37.02
CA GLU A 105 -15.38 -1.74 -35.68
C GLU A 105 -14.25 -2.44 -34.92
N ARG A 106 -13.36 -3.16 -35.63
CA ARG A 106 -12.14 -3.73 -35.02
C ARG A 106 -11.19 -2.64 -34.54
N ASP A 107 -11.00 -1.59 -35.35
CA ASP A 107 -10.13 -0.47 -35.00
C ASP A 107 -10.74 0.41 -33.88
N GLY A 108 -12.07 0.48 -33.80
CA GLY A 108 -12.79 1.14 -32.69
C GLY A 108 -12.66 0.41 -31.35
N ILE A 109 -12.72 -0.92 -31.34
CA ILE A 109 -12.58 -1.73 -30.11
C ILE A 109 -11.13 -1.71 -29.59
N ILE A 110 -10.14 -1.70 -30.48
CA ILE A 110 -8.72 -1.58 -30.10
C ILE A 110 -8.46 -0.20 -29.46
N ARG A 111 -9.08 0.88 -29.95
CA ARG A 111 -8.96 2.23 -29.36
C ARG A 111 -9.66 2.37 -28.01
N LEU A 112 -10.71 1.60 -27.72
CA LEU A 112 -11.41 1.62 -26.44
C LEU A 112 -10.64 0.90 -25.31
N PHE A 113 -9.77 -0.06 -25.64
CA PHE A 113 -8.94 -0.76 -24.65
C PHE A 113 -7.62 -0.04 -24.30
N ASP A 114 -7.18 0.94 -25.11
CA ASP A 114 -5.97 1.73 -24.87
C ASP A 114 -6.17 2.97 -23.97
N ILE A 115 -7.40 3.26 -23.53
CA ILE A 115 -7.71 4.47 -22.73
C ILE A 115 -7.75 4.22 -21.20
N GLU A 116 -7.72 2.98 -20.70
CA GLU A 116 -7.69 2.73 -19.25
C GLU A 116 -6.25 2.63 -18.70
N HIS A 117 -5.66 3.79 -18.38
CA HIS A 117 -4.47 3.83 -17.52
C HIS A 117 -4.86 3.58 -16.05
N PRO A 118 -4.15 2.71 -15.31
CA PRO A 118 -4.40 2.52 -13.89
C PRO A 118 -3.84 3.70 -13.08
N HIS A 119 -4.73 4.55 -12.55
CA HIS A 119 -4.38 5.50 -11.50
C HIS A 119 -3.84 4.77 -10.27
N ARG A 120 -2.51 4.77 -10.07
CA ARG A 120 -1.92 4.59 -8.75
C ARG A 120 -2.11 5.88 -7.96
N GLN A 121 -2.98 5.84 -6.95
CA GLN A 121 -3.01 6.84 -5.89
C GLN A 121 -1.65 6.85 -5.18
N ILE A 122 -0.89 7.93 -5.39
CA ILE A 122 0.23 8.32 -4.54
C ILE A 122 -0.35 9.35 -3.57
N ASN A 123 -0.28 9.04 -2.27
CA ASN A 123 -0.70 9.94 -1.21
C ASN A 123 0.10 11.24 -1.29
N SER A 124 -0.60 12.37 -1.47
CA SER A 124 -0.05 13.72 -1.38
C SER A 124 -0.19 14.20 0.07
N GLU A 125 0.83 13.95 0.89
CA GLU A 125 1.10 14.68 2.12
C GLU A 125 2.61 14.90 2.18
N THR A 126 3.06 16.05 1.67
CA THR A 126 4.29 16.80 2.05
C THR A 126 4.54 17.89 1.00
N ASP A 127 3.79 18.99 1.08
CA ASP A 127 4.07 20.24 0.34
C ASP A 127 4.25 21.40 1.35
N GLU A 128 5.09 21.23 2.39
CA GLU A 128 5.37 22.32 3.35
C GLU A 128 6.80 22.32 3.95
N LYS A 129 7.78 21.61 3.38
CA LYS A 129 9.18 21.67 3.87
C LYS A 129 10.24 21.54 2.76
N GLU A 130 10.23 22.44 1.79
CA GLU A 130 11.40 22.68 0.92
C GLU A 130 11.59 24.20 0.72
N GLU A 131 11.81 24.91 1.82
CA GLU A 131 12.38 26.27 1.79
C GLU A 131 13.37 26.34 2.95
N LEU A 132 14.61 26.73 2.65
CA LEU A 132 15.82 26.77 3.50
C LEU A 132 16.64 25.46 3.55
N GLN A 133 17.46 25.24 2.53
CA GLN A 133 18.82 24.71 2.71
C GLN A 133 19.71 25.08 1.51
N GLY A 134 20.28 26.27 1.58
CA GLY A 134 21.40 26.68 0.74
C GLY A 134 22.49 27.23 1.64
N LYS A 135 23.45 26.37 2.00
CA LYS A 135 24.87 26.64 2.32
C LYS A 135 25.52 25.40 2.96
N ASN A 136 26.70 25.06 2.47
CA ASN A 136 27.66 24.02 2.87
C ASN A 136 27.48 22.62 2.27
N GLU A 137 27.91 22.47 1.01
CA GLU A 137 28.36 21.19 0.44
C GLU A 137 29.80 21.34 -0.08
N GLU A 138 30.78 21.36 0.84
CA GLU A 138 32.13 20.89 0.54
C GLU A 138 32.57 19.96 1.68
N ASN A 139 33.06 18.79 1.28
CA ASN A 139 33.60 17.71 2.11
C ASN A 139 32.59 16.81 2.84
N LEU A 140 32.15 15.75 2.15
CA LEU A 140 32.07 14.36 2.64
C LEU A 140 31.52 13.47 1.50
N LYS A 141 32.39 12.74 0.78
CA LYS A 141 31.96 11.70 -0.17
C LYS A 141 31.74 10.38 0.60
N PRO A 142 30.51 9.84 0.70
CA PRO A 142 30.31 8.52 1.27
C PRO A 142 30.69 7.43 0.24
N ALA A 143 31.29 6.35 0.70
CA ALA A 143 31.65 5.19 -0.12
C ALA A 143 30.39 4.57 -0.76
N ILE A 144 30.25 4.75 -2.08
CA ILE A 144 29.15 4.20 -2.87
C ILE A 144 29.33 2.68 -3.00
N SER A 145 28.35 1.90 -2.51
CA SER A 145 28.43 0.43 -2.56
C SER A 145 28.67 -0.12 -3.97
N LYS A 146 29.46 -1.20 -4.10
CA LYS A 146 29.74 -1.91 -5.38
C LYS A 146 28.45 -2.34 -6.13
N LYS A 147 27.32 -2.57 -5.43
CA LYS A 147 26.00 -2.86 -6.04
C LYS A 147 25.34 -1.62 -6.67
N THR A 148 25.52 -0.44 -6.08
CA THR A 148 25.05 0.83 -6.64
C THR A 148 25.84 1.16 -7.92
N ILE A 149 27.14 0.84 -7.95
CA ILE A 149 28.00 0.96 -9.15
C ILE A 149 27.52 0.00 -10.26
N LYS A 150 27.21 -1.27 -9.93
CA LYS A 150 26.68 -2.24 -10.91
C LYS A 150 25.31 -1.84 -11.47
N ARG A 151 24.42 -1.26 -10.65
CA ARG A 151 23.10 -0.76 -11.09
C ARG A 151 23.19 0.50 -11.96
N ARG A 152 24.16 1.39 -11.71
CA ARG A 152 24.39 2.56 -12.57
C ARG A 152 24.92 2.17 -13.97
N GLY A 153 25.54 1.00 -14.10
CA GLY A 153 26.09 0.51 -15.36
C GLY A 153 25.12 -0.26 -16.27
N ALA A 154 23.98 -0.73 -15.75
CA ALA A 154 22.99 -1.47 -16.55
C ALA A 154 22.06 -0.51 -17.32
N PRO A 155 21.82 -0.73 -18.62
CA PRO A 155 20.80 0.01 -19.37
C PRO A 155 19.42 -0.19 -18.74
N ARG A 156 18.64 0.89 -18.66
CA ARG A 156 17.25 0.86 -18.19
C ARG A 156 16.34 1.42 -19.29
N GLU A 157 15.13 0.88 -19.37
CA GLU A 157 14.08 1.37 -20.26
C GLU A 157 13.83 2.87 -20.04
N VAL A 158 13.72 3.62 -21.13
CA VAL A 158 13.34 5.04 -21.12
C VAL A 158 11.82 5.15 -21.02
N LYS A 159 11.32 5.78 -19.95
CA LYS A 159 9.89 5.98 -19.64
C LYS A 159 9.48 7.44 -19.71
N MET A 160 10.25 8.26 -20.42
CA MET A 160 10.06 9.70 -20.42
C MET A 160 8.70 10.06 -21.04
N TRP A 161 7.99 10.97 -20.40
CA TRP A 161 6.66 11.39 -20.82
C TRP A 161 6.74 12.36 -22.01
N ILE A 162 5.87 12.18 -23.00
CA ILE A 162 5.79 13.07 -24.17
C ILE A 162 4.95 14.30 -23.80
N PRO A 163 5.46 15.53 -24.00
CA PRO A 163 4.79 16.73 -23.52
C PRO A 163 3.55 17.11 -24.32
N TYR A 164 2.43 17.23 -23.60
CA TYR A 164 1.18 17.82 -24.06
C TYR A 164 0.71 18.90 -23.07
N ILE A 165 0.09 19.96 -23.57
CA ILE A 165 -0.60 20.97 -22.76
C ILE A 165 -2.03 21.08 -23.27
N ARG A 166 -3.02 20.67 -22.47
CA ARG A 166 -4.44 20.62 -22.86
C ARG A 166 -4.67 19.95 -24.22
N GLY A 167 -4.03 18.79 -24.44
CA GLY A 167 -4.13 18.04 -25.69
C GLY A 167 -3.28 18.57 -26.86
N VAL A 168 -2.68 19.75 -26.76
CA VAL A 168 -1.74 20.28 -27.76
C VAL A 168 -0.36 19.66 -27.53
N LYS A 169 0.14 18.94 -28.53
CA LYS A 169 1.48 18.34 -28.50
C LYS A 169 2.55 19.42 -28.60
N ILE A 170 3.55 19.36 -27.71
CA ILE A 170 4.71 20.24 -27.74
C ILE A 170 5.75 19.65 -28.69
N CYS A 171 6.09 20.39 -29.76
CA CYS A 171 7.01 19.95 -30.82
C CYS A 171 8.38 20.62 -30.73
N CYS A 172 8.50 21.72 -30.00
CA CYS A 172 9.78 22.34 -29.65
C CYS A 172 9.72 23.09 -28.31
N GLU A 173 10.85 23.61 -27.84
CA GLU A 173 10.95 24.38 -26.60
C GLU A 173 10.17 25.69 -26.66
N GLU A 174 10.16 26.31 -27.84
CA GLU A 174 9.49 27.58 -28.12
C GLU A 174 7.96 27.43 -28.05
N ASP A 175 7.42 26.25 -28.34
CA ASP A 175 5.98 25.97 -28.26
C ASP A 175 5.46 26.17 -26.83
N ILE A 176 6.24 25.81 -25.81
CA ILE A 176 5.85 25.99 -24.40
C ILE A 176 5.63 27.48 -24.12
N GLU A 177 6.56 28.32 -24.56
CA GLU A 177 6.47 29.77 -24.37
C GLU A 177 5.33 30.38 -25.19
N LYS A 178 5.17 29.96 -26.45
CA LYS A 178 4.09 30.40 -27.34
C LYS A 178 2.72 30.05 -26.76
N ILE A 179 2.54 28.82 -26.26
CA ILE A 179 1.30 28.37 -25.62
C ILE A 179 1.03 29.16 -24.35
N ILE A 180 2.04 29.39 -23.50
CA ILE A 180 1.84 30.21 -22.30
C ILE A 180 1.42 31.64 -22.68
N LYS A 181 2.12 32.30 -23.61
CA LYS A 181 1.79 33.66 -24.06
C LYS A 181 0.38 33.76 -24.67
N LYS A 182 -0.02 32.76 -25.44
CA LYS A 182 -1.30 32.74 -26.15
C LYS A 182 -2.46 32.35 -25.23
N GLU A 183 -2.35 31.20 -24.57
CA GLU A 183 -3.45 30.55 -23.85
C GLU A 183 -3.46 30.89 -22.36
N PHE A 184 -2.32 31.26 -21.76
CA PHE A 184 -2.20 31.50 -20.32
C PHE A 184 -1.36 32.75 -19.98
N PRO A 185 -1.63 33.94 -20.57
CA PRO A 185 -0.76 35.11 -20.41
C PRO A 185 -0.55 35.50 -18.94
N GLY A 186 -1.53 35.28 -18.07
CA GLY A 186 -1.38 35.52 -16.62
C GLY A 186 -0.37 34.60 -15.91
N VAL A 187 0.19 33.57 -16.55
CA VAL A 187 1.31 32.80 -15.99
C VAL A 187 2.63 33.58 -16.08
N GLN A 188 2.74 34.52 -17.03
CA GLN A 188 3.93 35.36 -17.20
C GLN A 188 4.14 36.33 -16.05
N ASP A 189 3.05 36.71 -15.39
CA ASP A 189 3.04 37.64 -14.26
C ASP A 189 3.41 36.97 -12.92
N ARG A 190 3.87 35.70 -12.93
CA ARG A 190 4.32 35.01 -11.71
C ARG A 190 5.80 35.26 -11.46
N ASP A 191 6.17 35.45 -10.20
CA ASP A 191 7.57 35.63 -9.79
C ASP A 191 8.48 34.46 -10.21
N ASP A 192 7.92 33.25 -10.29
CA ASP A 192 8.63 32.03 -10.68
C ASP A 192 8.52 31.69 -12.19
N TYR A 193 7.98 32.59 -13.03
CA TYR A 193 7.73 32.34 -14.46
C TYR A 193 8.97 31.83 -15.21
N ILE A 194 10.13 32.47 -14.99
CA ILE A 194 11.40 32.06 -15.63
C ILE A 194 11.78 30.64 -15.20
N GLY A 195 11.56 30.28 -13.93
CA GLY A 195 11.78 28.94 -13.42
C GLY A 195 10.83 27.90 -14.03
N ILE A 196 9.56 28.25 -14.20
CA ILE A 196 8.54 27.42 -14.86
C ILE A 196 8.94 27.14 -16.31
N LEU A 197 9.27 28.19 -17.05
CA LEU A 197 9.63 28.10 -18.46
C LEU A 197 10.91 27.29 -18.65
N ARG A 198 11.95 27.58 -17.85
CA ARG A 198 13.20 26.83 -17.85
C ARG A 198 12.95 25.34 -17.56
N ASN A 199 12.12 25.01 -16.58
CA ASN A 199 11.79 23.61 -16.26
C ASN A 199 11.19 22.85 -17.46
N GLY A 200 10.29 23.50 -18.21
CA GLY A 200 9.69 22.95 -19.42
C GLY A 200 10.70 22.78 -20.56
N LYS A 201 11.50 23.83 -20.82
CA LYS A 201 12.55 23.81 -21.85
C LYS A 201 13.61 22.74 -21.54
N ASP A 202 14.09 22.66 -20.31
CA ASP A 202 15.05 21.64 -19.84
C ASP A 202 14.52 20.22 -20.08
N HIS A 203 13.25 19.97 -19.75
CA HIS A 203 12.62 18.67 -20.01
C HIS A 203 12.60 18.35 -21.52
N TYR A 204 12.25 19.33 -22.36
CA TYR A 204 12.20 19.12 -23.80
C TYR A 204 13.60 18.89 -24.40
N LYS A 205 14.62 19.63 -23.96
CA LYS A 205 16.02 19.42 -24.33
C LYS A 205 16.47 17.99 -24.06
N LEU A 206 16.18 17.51 -22.85
CA LEU A 206 16.53 16.15 -22.45
C LEU A 206 15.76 15.11 -23.28
N LEU A 207 14.46 15.33 -23.51
CA LEU A 207 13.64 14.46 -24.36
C LEU A 207 14.21 14.35 -25.77
N ARG A 208 14.60 15.48 -26.37
CA ARG A 208 15.24 15.53 -27.70
C ARG A 208 16.55 14.76 -27.72
N ALA A 209 17.38 14.92 -26.68
CA ALA A 209 18.66 14.22 -26.56
C ALA A 209 18.51 12.70 -26.47
N ILE A 210 17.43 12.21 -25.83
CA ILE A 210 17.23 10.77 -25.61
C ILE A 210 16.21 10.12 -26.56
N LYS A 211 15.64 10.85 -27.52
CA LYS A 211 14.52 10.40 -28.38
C LYS A 211 14.78 9.06 -29.07
N ASN A 212 16.03 8.79 -29.43
CA ASN A 212 16.44 7.58 -30.16
C ASN A 212 16.85 6.41 -29.24
N TYR A 213 16.72 6.55 -27.92
CA TYR A 213 17.11 5.53 -26.95
C TYR A 213 15.87 4.81 -26.41
N GLY A 214 15.73 3.52 -26.73
CA GLY A 214 14.78 2.65 -26.01
C GLY A 214 15.26 2.28 -24.60
N HIS A 215 16.58 2.16 -24.43
CA HIS A 215 17.23 1.87 -23.16
C HIS A 215 18.50 2.73 -23.02
N ILE A 216 18.78 3.24 -21.82
CA ILE A 216 19.94 4.11 -21.54
C ILE A 216 20.51 3.83 -20.14
N LYS A 217 21.83 3.92 -19.98
CA LYS A 217 22.49 3.77 -18.66
C LYS A 217 22.33 5.04 -17.84
N GLN A 218 22.33 4.89 -16.52
CA GLN A 218 22.22 6.05 -15.63
C GLN A 218 23.35 7.06 -15.82
N ARG A 219 24.58 6.61 -16.04
CA ARG A 219 25.73 7.51 -16.30
C ARG A 219 25.60 8.32 -17.59
N GLU A 220 24.96 7.76 -18.61
CA GLU A 220 24.73 8.45 -19.89
C GLU A 220 23.68 9.56 -19.70
N VAL A 221 22.60 9.28 -18.95
CA VAL A 221 21.62 10.30 -18.55
C VAL A 221 22.28 11.39 -17.70
N GLU A 222 23.13 11.03 -16.73
CA GLU A 222 23.87 11.99 -15.89
C GLU A 222 24.81 12.87 -16.74
N ALA A 223 25.51 12.30 -17.74
CA ALA A 223 26.37 13.05 -18.65
C ALA A 223 25.58 14.01 -19.55
N MET A 224 24.47 13.55 -20.14
CA MET A 224 23.58 14.40 -20.94
C MET A 224 22.96 15.51 -20.09
N ALA A 225 22.51 15.18 -18.88
CA ALA A 225 21.94 16.15 -17.94
C ALA A 225 22.98 17.22 -17.57
N ALA A 226 24.22 16.83 -17.28
CA ALA A 226 25.31 17.77 -17.02
C ALA A 226 25.57 18.70 -18.22
N GLY A 227 25.63 18.15 -19.45
CA GLY A 227 25.81 18.96 -20.67
C GLY A 227 24.66 19.93 -20.95
N LEU A 228 23.45 19.64 -20.44
CA LEU A 228 22.27 20.50 -20.54
C LEU A 228 22.06 21.42 -19.33
N GLY A 229 22.90 21.32 -18.29
CA GLY A 229 22.73 22.07 -17.03
C GLY A 229 21.52 21.63 -16.20
N ILE A 230 21.11 20.36 -16.30
CA ILE A 230 19.97 19.74 -15.60
C ILE A 230 20.49 18.91 -14.43
N GLY A 231 19.87 19.04 -13.25
CA GLY A 231 20.25 18.22 -12.09
C GLY A 231 20.04 16.72 -12.32
N ASN A 232 21.02 15.90 -11.95
CA ASN A 232 21.03 14.45 -12.18
C ASN A 232 19.79 13.72 -11.62
N THR A 233 19.36 14.07 -10.41
CA THR A 233 18.18 13.47 -9.77
C THR A 233 16.91 13.77 -10.57
N LYS A 234 16.78 14.99 -11.08
CA LYS A 234 15.65 15.47 -11.88
C LYS A 234 15.61 14.76 -13.23
N ALA A 235 16.75 14.67 -13.93
CA ALA A 235 16.87 13.95 -15.19
C ALA A 235 16.53 12.45 -15.02
N ALA A 236 17.06 11.80 -13.98
CA ALA A 236 16.75 10.40 -13.70
C ALA A 236 15.27 10.17 -13.38
N ALA A 237 14.63 11.09 -12.64
CA ALA A 237 13.19 11.06 -12.34
C ALA A 237 12.35 11.09 -13.63
N TRP A 238 12.68 11.98 -14.56
CA TRP A 238 11.98 12.10 -15.84
C TRP A 238 12.19 10.87 -16.73
N VAL A 239 13.45 10.44 -16.89
CA VAL A 239 13.81 9.38 -17.84
C VAL A 239 13.39 8.00 -17.37
N PHE A 240 13.66 7.63 -16.12
CA PHE A 240 13.48 6.25 -15.67
C PHE A 240 12.17 5.98 -14.93
N TYR A 241 11.52 7.03 -14.44
CA TYR A 241 10.29 6.92 -13.66
C TYR A 241 9.09 7.59 -14.33
N GLY A 242 9.29 8.24 -15.49
CA GLY A 242 8.22 8.90 -16.23
C GLY A 242 7.54 10.03 -15.43
N VAL A 243 8.28 10.67 -14.52
CA VAL A 243 7.73 11.75 -13.71
C VAL A 243 7.42 12.94 -14.62
N VAL A 244 6.16 13.36 -14.67
CA VAL A 244 5.73 14.53 -15.43
C VAL A 244 6.23 15.81 -14.74
N PRO A 245 6.97 16.68 -15.44
CA PRO A 245 7.41 17.96 -14.88
C PRO A 245 6.25 18.82 -14.34
N ALA A 246 6.52 19.56 -13.28
CA ALA A 246 5.52 20.36 -12.58
C ALA A 246 4.82 21.38 -13.52
N VAL A 247 5.58 22.00 -14.42
CA VAL A 247 5.06 22.96 -15.41
C VAL A 247 3.90 22.40 -16.23
N TYR A 248 4.01 21.16 -16.74
CA TYR A 248 2.93 20.57 -17.56
C TYR A 248 1.70 20.27 -16.70
N ARG A 249 1.89 19.75 -15.48
CA ARG A 249 0.78 19.50 -14.54
C ARG A 249 0.06 20.79 -14.12
N TRP A 250 0.79 21.90 -14.03
CA TRP A 250 0.22 23.20 -13.69
C TRP A 250 -0.53 23.81 -14.86
N LEU A 251 0.03 23.78 -16.07
CA LEU A 251 -0.61 24.33 -17.26
C LEU A 251 -1.86 23.55 -17.68
N ASP A 252 -1.85 22.23 -17.47
CA ASP A 252 -3.04 21.40 -17.70
C ASP A 252 -4.23 21.80 -16.81
N LYS A 253 -3.95 22.24 -15.57
CA LYS A 253 -4.94 22.72 -14.59
C LYS A 253 -5.13 24.24 -14.58
N ALA A 254 -4.32 24.99 -15.34
CA ALA A 254 -4.42 26.44 -15.41
C ALA A 254 -5.68 26.83 -16.18
N ILE A 255 -6.30 27.95 -15.85
CA ILE A 255 -7.47 28.49 -16.57
C ILE A 255 -6.94 29.15 -17.85
N SER A 256 -7.43 28.75 -19.02
CA SER A 256 -7.03 29.44 -20.26
C SER A 256 -7.61 30.85 -20.34
N LYS A 257 -7.04 31.71 -21.19
CA LYS A 257 -7.53 33.07 -21.45
C LYS A 257 -9.00 33.06 -21.88
N SER A 258 -9.36 32.20 -22.83
CA SER A 258 -10.73 32.08 -23.35
C SER A 258 -11.71 31.61 -22.28
N GLU A 259 -11.33 30.60 -21.49
CA GLU A 259 -12.11 30.10 -20.35
C GLU A 259 -12.27 31.16 -19.27
N GLY A 260 -11.21 31.89 -18.95
CA GLY A 260 -11.20 32.97 -17.97
C GLY A 260 -12.08 34.15 -18.39
N VAL A 261 -12.03 34.55 -19.67
CA VAL A 261 -12.94 35.56 -20.24
C VAL A 261 -14.40 35.09 -20.17
N ARG A 262 -14.67 33.82 -20.50
CA ARG A 262 -16.02 33.25 -20.41
C ARG A 262 -16.54 33.29 -18.96
N ILE A 263 -15.74 32.85 -17.99
CA ILE A 263 -16.10 32.89 -16.55
C ILE A 263 -16.30 34.34 -16.10
N ALA A 264 -15.42 35.26 -16.49
CA ALA A 264 -15.56 36.68 -16.16
C ALA A 264 -16.87 37.27 -16.71
N ASN A 265 -17.22 36.95 -17.95
CA ASN A 265 -18.45 37.44 -18.58
C ASN A 265 -19.71 36.84 -17.93
N GLN A 266 -19.68 35.55 -17.57
CA GLN A 266 -20.77 34.92 -16.82
C GLN A 266 -20.98 35.63 -15.48
N LEU A 267 -19.91 35.80 -14.69
CA LEU A 267 -19.98 36.47 -13.41
C LEU A 267 -20.34 37.96 -13.54
N ARG A 268 -19.93 38.64 -14.62
CA ARG A 268 -20.33 40.03 -14.92
C ARG A 268 -21.81 40.16 -15.20
N ALA A 269 -22.39 39.20 -15.92
CA ALA A 269 -23.84 39.15 -16.15
C ALA A 269 -24.61 38.96 -14.83
N GLU A 270 -24.08 38.15 -13.92
CA GLU A 270 -24.67 37.92 -12.60
C GLU A 270 -24.55 39.11 -11.64
N ILE A 271 -23.67 40.10 -11.89
CA ILE A 271 -23.52 41.30 -11.04
C ILE A 271 -24.12 42.57 -11.64
N ASP A 272 -24.99 42.44 -12.64
CA ASP A 272 -25.86 43.51 -13.15
C ASP A 272 -25.13 44.84 -13.44
N GLY A 273 -24.04 44.78 -14.22
CA GLY A 273 -23.34 45.98 -14.68
C GLY A 273 -22.40 46.64 -13.68
N ILE A 274 -22.24 46.08 -12.47
CA ILE A 274 -21.27 46.56 -11.47
C ILE A 274 -19.83 46.34 -12.00
N LYS A 275 -19.10 47.43 -12.22
CA LYS A 275 -17.70 47.45 -12.70
C LYS A 275 -16.71 47.85 -11.62
N THR A 276 -17.14 48.67 -10.67
CA THR A 276 -16.30 49.23 -9.62
C THR A 276 -16.94 49.08 -8.24
N TRP A 277 -16.15 49.26 -7.17
CA TRP A 277 -16.70 49.32 -5.82
C TRP A 277 -17.61 50.55 -5.64
N GLN A 278 -17.32 51.63 -6.35
CA GLN A 278 -18.15 52.84 -6.29
C GLN A 278 -19.57 52.55 -6.78
N ASP A 279 -19.74 51.75 -7.84
CA ASP A 279 -21.07 51.33 -8.32
C ASP A 279 -21.83 50.51 -7.25
N VAL A 280 -21.10 49.73 -6.43
CA VAL A 280 -21.70 49.00 -5.29
C VAL A 280 -22.09 49.97 -4.19
N GLU A 281 -21.22 50.95 -3.90
CA GLU A 281 -21.41 51.94 -2.83
C GLU A 281 -22.57 52.89 -3.15
N GLU A 282 -22.66 53.42 -4.37
CA GLU A 282 -23.77 54.25 -4.85
C GLU A 282 -25.12 53.52 -4.72
N ARG A 283 -25.20 52.27 -5.18
CA ARG A 283 -26.43 51.47 -5.03
C ARG A 283 -26.71 51.08 -3.57
N LEU A 284 -25.68 50.89 -2.74
CA LEU A 284 -25.88 50.68 -1.29
C LEU A 284 -26.39 51.95 -0.60
N ASP A 285 -25.90 53.13 -1.00
CA ASP A 285 -26.35 54.43 -0.48
C ASP A 285 -27.81 54.71 -0.87
N GLU A 286 -28.22 54.36 -2.10
CA GLU A 286 -29.62 54.38 -2.54
C GLU A 286 -30.50 53.43 -1.70
N MET A 287 -30.00 52.23 -1.40
CA MET A 287 -30.73 51.22 -0.61
C MET A 287 -30.82 51.55 0.88
N TYR A 288 -29.82 52.24 1.43
CA TYR A 288 -29.67 52.56 2.84
C TYR A 288 -29.33 54.05 3.01
N PRO A 289 -30.32 54.93 2.85
CA PRO A 289 -30.14 56.37 3.04
C PRO A 289 -29.48 56.64 4.41
N ASN A 290 -28.54 57.59 4.44
CA ASN A 290 -27.70 57.91 5.61
C ASN A 290 -26.57 56.92 5.94
N GLY A 291 -26.24 55.99 5.02
CA GLY A 291 -25.04 55.15 5.13
C GLY A 291 -25.11 54.11 6.25
N GLU A 292 -26.31 53.65 6.64
CA GLU A 292 -26.47 52.72 7.77
C GLU A 292 -25.69 51.40 7.60
N TYR A 293 -25.51 50.94 6.36
CA TYR A 293 -24.71 49.74 6.07
C TYR A 293 -23.24 49.88 6.51
N GLN A 294 -22.70 51.11 6.55
CA GLN A 294 -21.34 51.39 7.01
C GLN A 294 -21.18 51.15 8.51
N LYS A 295 -22.28 51.24 9.29
CA LYS A 295 -22.28 50.96 10.74
C LYS A 295 -22.16 49.45 11.04
N ASN A 296 -22.31 48.58 10.05
CA ASN A 296 -22.17 47.14 10.24
C ASN A 296 -20.70 46.78 10.54
N LYS A 297 -20.45 46.08 11.66
CA LYS A 297 -19.10 45.65 12.08
C LYS A 297 -18.35 44.82 11.01
N THR A 298 -19.08 44.17 10.11
CA THR A 298 -18.50 43.37 9.01
C THR A 298 -18.24 44.17 7.73
N PHE A 299 -18.66 45.44 7.64
CA PHE A 299 -18.61 46.25 6.44
C PHE A 299 -17.20 46.32 5.83
N LYS A 300 -16.17 46.59 6.65
CA LYS A 300 -14.77 46.65 6.19
C LYS A 300 -14.34 45.36 5.49
N THR A 301 -14.71 44.21 6.05
CA THR A 301 -14.42 42.89 5.45
C THR A 301 -15.22 42.69 4.16
N ARG A 302 -16.50 43.03 4.15
CA ARG A 302 -17.37 42.91 2.97
C ARG A 302 -16.90 43.79 1.80
N LYS A 303 -16.52 45.05 2.08
CA LYS A 303 -15.91 46.00 1.13
C LYS A 303 -14.61 45.44 0.56
N HIS A 304 -13.73 44.91 1.40
CA HIS A 304 -12.48 44.29 0.95
C HIS A 304 -12.76 43.11 0.01
N HIS A 305 -13.64 42.18 0.38
CA HIS A 305 -13.96 41.01 -0.45
C HIS A 305 -14.63 41.39 -1.78
N ALA A 306 -15.53 42.37 -1.78
CA ALA A 306 -16.16 42.88 -3.01
C ALA A 306 -15.14 43.54 -3.95
N THR A 307 -14.26 44.37 -3.41
CA THR A 307 -13.17 45.00 -4.18
C THR A 307 -12.25 43.95 -4.80
N LYS A 308 -11.84 42.95 -4.01
CA LYS A 308 -11.01 41.85 -4.50
C LYS A 308 -11.71 40.93 -5.50
N PHE A 309 -13.03 40.81 -5.44
CA PHE A 309 -13.80 40.10 -6.46
C PHE A 309 -13.84 40.86 -7.79
N LEU A 310 -14.04 42.18 -7.77
CA LEU A 310 -13.94 43.01 -8.98
C LEU A 310 -12.54 42.97 -9.61
N GLU A 311 -11.47 42.99 -8.80
CA GLU A 311 -10.10 42.77 -9.27
C GLU A 311 -9.93 41.37 -9.87
N PHE A 312 -10.48 40.34 -9.22
CA PHE A 312 -10.48 38.97 -9.73
C PHE A 312 -11.14 38.86 -11.11
N LEU A 313 -12.26 39.55 -11.36
CA LEU A 313 -12.91 39.53 -12.68
C LEU A 313 -12.05 40.14 -13.78
N LYS A 314 -11.17 41.10 -13.45
CA LYS A 314 -10.19 41.64 -14.40
C LYS A 314 -9.04 40.65 -14.62
N GLU A 315 -8.54 40.05 -13.53
CA GLU A 315 -7.36 39.17 -13.56
C GLU A 315 -7.64 37.79 -14.16
N ILE A 316 -8.82 37.21 -13.93
CA ILE A 316 -9.16 35.90 -14.48
C ILE A 316 -9.21 35.91 -16.01
N GLY A 317 -9.51 37.05 -16.64
CA GLY A 317 -9.48 37.22 -18.10
C GLY A 317 -8.10 37.06 -18.72
N LYS A 318 -7.02 37.15 -17.93
CA LYS A 318 -5.65 36.83 -18.36
C LYS A 318 -5.33 35.33 -18.29
N GLY A 319 -6.21 34.52 -17.70
CA GLY A 319 -5.94 33.12 -17.42
C GLY A 319 -4.79 32.89 -16.41
N GLY A 320 -4.37 31.63 -16.31
CA GLY A 320 -3.30 31.15 -15.45
C GLY A 320 -3.75 30.24 -14.32
N THR A 321 -2.82 29.88 -13.45
CA THR A 321 -3.10 29.00 -12.30
C THR A 321 -3.89 29.72 -11.21
N VAL A 322 -4.72 29.01 -10.46
CA VAL A 322 -5.45 29.54 -9.28
C VAL A 322 -4.51 30.26 -8.31
N ASN A 323 -3.34 29.68 -8.00
CA ASN A 323 -2.37 30.29 -7.08
C ASN A 323 -1.79 31.59 -7.65
N GLY A 324 -1.49 31.62 -8.95
CA GLY A 324 -0.99 32.83 -9.63
C GLY A 324 -2.02 33.95 -9.64
N ILE A 325 -3.28 33.64 -9.95
CA ILE A 325 -4.38 34.63 -9.88
C ILE A 325 -4.52 35.15 -8.44
N ALA A 326 -4.51 34.25 -7.46
CA ALA A 326 -4.64 34.61 -6.04
C ALA A 326 -3.51 35.53 -5.56
N SER A 327 -2.25 35.23 -5.94
CA SER A 327 -1.09 36.06 -5.62
C SER A 327 -1.21 37.48 -6.18
N ARG A 328 -1.58 37.63 -7.47
CA ARG A 328 -1.71 38.95 -8.12
C ARG A 328 -2.77 39.86 -7.51
N ILE A 329 -3.87 39.28 -7.03
CA ILE A 329 -4.94 40.05 -6.38
C ILE A 329 -4.77 40.13 -4.85
N GLY A 330 -3.77 39.49 -4.28
CA GLY A 330 -3.55 39.46 -2.82
C GLY A 330 -4.61 38.68 -2.04
N LEU A 331 -5.08 37.55 -2.59
CA LEU A 331 -6.02 36.64 -1.92
C LEU A 331 -5.41 35.25 -1.65
N ARG A 332 -6.06 34.50 -0.75
CA ARG A 332 -5.77 33.07 -0.57
C ARG A 332 -6.36 32.25 -1.73
N PRO A 333 -5.71 31.17 -2.22
CA PRO A 333 -6.24 30.32 -3.29
C PRO A 333 -7.64 29.73 -3.03
N ALA A 334 -8.02 29.54 -1.75
CA ALA A 334 -9.36 29.10 -1.39
C ALA A 334 -10.45 30.13 -1.73
N ALA A 335 -10.14 31.43 -1.65
CA ALA A 335 -11.08 32.50 -2.00
C ALA A 335 -11.31 32.54 -3.52
N VAL A 336 -10.24 32.46 -4.32
CA VAL A 336 -10.32 32.36 -5.78
C VAL A 336 -11.15 31.15 -6.22
N ARG A 337 -10.97 29.98 -5.59
CA ARG A 337 -11.81 28.79 -5.87
C ARG A 337 -13.28 29.01 -5.56
N ARG A 338 -13.62 29.78 -4.52
CA ARG A 338 -15.02 30.14 -4.24
C ARG A 338 -15.58 31.04 -5.34
N PHE A 339 -14.82 32.04 -5.79
CA PHE A 339 -15.24 32.92 -6.88
C PHE A 339 -15.43 32.17 -8.20
N LEU A 340 -14.52 31.25 -8.53
CA LEU A 340 -14.66 30.35 -9.68
C LEU A 340 -15.91 29.46 -9.60
N GLY A 341 -16.35 29.12 -8.39
CA GLY A 341 -17.59 28.38 -8.14
C GLY A 341 -18.85 29.25 -8.09
N GLY A 342 -18.81 30.50 -8.55
CA GLY A 342 -19.98 31.39 -8.58
C GLY A 342 -20.30 32.10 -7.27
N ASN A 343 -19.42 32.04 -6.25
CA ASN A 343 -19.69 32.73 -4.98
C ASN A 343 -19.40 34.23 -5.11
N ILE A 344 -20.44 35.02 -5.39
CA ILE A 344 -20.38 36.48 -5.41
C ILE A 344 -20.35 37.00 -3.95
N PRO A 345 -19.46 37.95 -3.60
CA PRO A 345 -19.45 38.55 -2.27
C PRO A 345 -20.79 39.17 -1.88
N SER A 346 -21.18 39.00 -0.62
CA SER A 346 -22.51 39.41 -0.15
C SER A 346 -22.81 40.90 -0.34
N ALA A 347 -21.83 41.80 -0.30
CA ALA A 347 -22.07 43.23 -0.56
C ALA A 347 -22.56 43.48 -1.99
N ILE A 348 -22.03 42.73 -2.97
CA ILE A 348 -22.48 42.80 -4.36
C ILE A 348 -23.83 42.10 -4.51
N GLN A 349 -24.02 40.94 -3.87
CA GLN A 349 -25.31 40.24 -3.89
C GLN A 349 -26.45 41.07 -3.31
N ASP A 350 -26.22 41.81 -2.22
CA ASP A 350 -27.25 42.65 -1.58
C ASP A 350 -27.81 43.69 -2.55
N VAL A 351 -26.94 44.24 -3.39
CA VAL A 351 -27.22 45.28 -4.39
C VAL A 351 -27.83 44.71 -5.67
N VAL A 352 -27.40 43.52 -6.09
CA VAL A 352 -27.95 42.86 -7.28
C VAL A 352 -29.34 42.28 -6.97
N SER A 353 -29.54 41.76 -5.77
CA SER A 353 -30.81 41.13 -5.37
C SER A 353 -31.91 42.14 -5.03
N SER A 354 -31.65 43.45 -5.11
CA SER A 354 -32.61 44.51 -4.80
C SER A 354 -33.33 45.08 -6.02
N SER A 355 -32.85 44.84 -7.25
CA SER A 355 -33.43 45.42 -8.48
C SER A 355 -34.69 44.73 -9.02
N GLU A 356 -35.07 43.53 -8.57
CA GLU A 356 -36.33 42.89 -8.98
C GLU A 356 -37.00 42.13 -7.83
N GLY A 357 -38.17 42.64 -7.37
CA GLY A 357 -39.23 41.90 -6.67
C GLY A 357 -38.94 41.19 -5.33
N SER A 358 -37.68 41.13 -4.89
CA SER A 358 -37.23 40.16 -3.87
C SER A 358 -37.24 40.70 -2.43
N ARG A 359 -38.04 41.73 -2.14
CA ARG A 359 -38.29 42.14 -0.74
C ARG A 359 -39.18 41.15 0.01
N ILE A 360 -39.91 40.26 -0.69
CA ILE A 360 -40.79 39.25 -0.06
C ILE A 360 -40.03 37.92 0.24
N HIS A 361 -38.89 37.65 -0.39
CA HIS A 361 -38.12 36.40 -0.18
C HIS A 361 -37.09 36.45 0.96
N ARG A 362 -36.89 37.60 1.62
CA ARG A 362 -35.92 37.74 2.73
C ARG A 362 -36.44 37.22 4.08
N THR A 363 -37.71 36.89 4.22
CA THR A 363 -38.31 36.48 5.51
C THR A 363 -38.55 34.98 5.65
N PHE A 364 -38.47 34.19 4.57
CA PHE A 364 -38.79 32.77 4.57
C PHE A 364 -37.71 31.91 3.91
N HIS A 365 -37.43 30.73 4.46
CA HIS A 365 -36.67 29.66 3.82
C HIS A 365 -37.62 28.71 3.10
N ARG A 366 -37.24 28.25 1.90
CA ARG A 366 -37.91 27.14 1.23
C ARG A 366 -37.64 25.85 2.01
N VAL A 367 -38.69 25.10 2.31
CA VAL A 367 -38.55 23.79 2.94
C VAL A 367 -38.18 22.77 1.85
N ASN A 368 -37.16 21.97 2.12
CA ASN A 368 -36.65 20.91 1.26
C ASN A 368 -36.30 19.65 2.08
N ILE A 369 -37.01 19.40 3.19
CA ILE A 369 -36.77 18.22 4.01
C ILE A 369 -37.23 16.96 3.26
N VAL A 370 -36.38 15.93 3.24
CA VAL A 370 -36.61 14.71 2.46
C VAL A 370 -36.91 13.53 3.39
N LEU A 371 -37.88 12.71 3.01
CA LEU A 371 -38.16 11.44 3.70
C LEU A 371 -36.88 10.57 3.65
N PRO A 372 -36.32 10.19 4.81
CA PRO A 372 -35.05 9.49 4.82
C PRO A 372 -35.19 8.09 4.24
N LYS A 373 -34.19 7.69 3.44
CA LYS A 373 -34.13 6.36 2.82
C LYS A 373 -32.89 5.58 3.29
N VAL A 374 -33.09 4.31 3.62
CA VAL A 374 -32.00 3.34 3.88
C VAL A 374 -32.08 2.25 2.82
N ARG A 375 -31.06 2.19 1.95
CA ARG A 375 -30.97 1.21 0.86
C ARG A 375 -32.27 1.12 0.04
N GLU A 376 -32.73 2.28 -0.44
CA GLU A 376 -33.93 2.44 -1.28
C GLU A 376 -35.27 2.19 -0.56
N ARG A 377 -35.24 1.83 0.73
CA ARG A 377 -36.45 1.74 1.56
C ARG A 377 -36.69 3.05 2.30
N ASP A 378 -37.91 3.55 2.19
CA ASP A 378 -38.36 4.73 2.92
C ASP A 378 -38.53 4.39 4.39
N ILE A 379 -38.12 5.30 5.27
CA ILE A 379 -38.24 5.14 6.73
C ILE A 379 -39.49 5.89 7.19
N GLU A 380 -40.56 5.13 7.39
CA GLU A 380 -41.90 5.59 7.79
C GLU A 380 -42.05 5.79 9.30
N SER A 381 -41.08 5.34 10.09
CA SER A 381 -41.00 5.66 11.52
C SER A 381 -39.61 5.42 12.09
N ILE A 382 -39.31 6.06 13.22
CA ILE A 382 -38.10 5.77 14.01
C ILE A 382 -38.12 4.33 14.53
N HIS A 383 -39.29 3.79 14.87
CA HIS A 383 -39.41 2.41 15.30
C HIS A 383 -38.93 1.47 14.19
N GLN A 384 -39.41 1.65 12.96
CA GLN A 384 -38.97 0.91 11.78
C GLN A 384 -37.45 1.06 11.54
N LEU A 385 -36.88 2.26 11.72
CA LEU A 385 -35.42 2.45 11.65
C LEU A 385 -34.68 1.59 12.69
N ARG A 386 -35.13 1.60 13.94
CA ARG A 386 -34.52 0.83 15.04
C ARG A 386 -34.64 -0.69 14.80
N GLU A 387 -35.76 -1.14 14.25
CA GLU A 387 -35.98 -2.53 13.82
C GLU A 387 -35.03 -2.92 12.68
N ILE A 388 -34.93 -2.12 11.61
CA ILE A 388 -34.00 -2.35 10.50
C ILE A 388 -32.57 -2.44 11.03
N ILE A 389 -32.15 -1.51 11.90
CA ILE A 389 -30.82 -1.56 12.51
C ILE A 389 -30.64 -2.82 13.35
N GLY A 390 -31.66 -3.24 14.12
CA GLY A 390 -31.58 -4.41 14.98
C GLY A 390 -31.49 -5.73 14.24
N ARG A 391 -32.30 -5.87 13.19
CA ARG A 391 -32.39 -7.08 12.40
C ARG A 391 -31.30 -7.17 11.35
N ASP A 392 -31.11 -6.09 10.59
CA ASP A 392 -30.27 -6.12 9.38
C ASP A 392 -28.84 -5.63 9.67
N PHE A 393 -28.60 -4.81 10.72
CA PHE A 393 -27.31 -4.21 11.04
C PHE A 393 -26.93 -4.22 12.55
N PRO A 394 -27.08 -5.34 13.28
CA PRO A 394 -26.91 -5.37 14.74
C PRO A 394 -25.53 -4.84 15.20
N GLY A 395 -24.46 -5.14 14.47
CA GLY A 395 -23.10 -4.66 14.76
C GLY A 395 -22.86 -3.16 14.56
N PHE A 396 -23.84 -2.43 14.03
CA PHE A 396 -23.85 -0.96 13.97
C PHE A 396 -24.18 -0.34 15.33
N ARG A 397 -24.90 -1.06 16.21
CA ARG A 397 -25.28 -0.61 17.55
C ARG A 397 -24.08 -0.49 18.49
N ASP A 398 -23.00 -1.22 18.22
CA ASP A 398 -21.77 -1.20 19.01
C ASP A 398 -20.94 0.09 18.83
N ARG A 399 -21.39 1.06 18.04
CA ARG A 399 -20.68 2.34 17.90
C ARG A 399 -20.87 3.18 19.16
N GLU A 400 -19.78 3.71 19.70
CA GLU A 400 -19.80 4.63 20.84
C GLU A 400 -20.77 5.82 20.64
N ASN A 401 -20.87 6.33 19.40
CA ASN A 401 -21.76 7.45 19.07
C ASN A 401 -23.16 7.01 18.58
N PHE A 402 -23.52 5.73 18.69
CA PHE A 402 -24.81 5.20 18.24
C PHE A 402 -26.02 5.92 18.88
N PRO A 403 -26.06 6.18 20.20
CA PRO A 403 -27.20 6.88 20.81
C PRO A 403 -27.41 8.29 20.24
N SER A 404 -26.32 9.02 20.00
CA SER A 404 -26.38 10.35 19.38
C SER A 404 -26.86 10.30 17.92
N LEU A 405 -26.44 9.28 17.16
CA LEU A 405 -26.86 9.11 15.77
C LEU A 405 -28.36 8.78 15.66
N VAL A 406 -28.88 7.97 16.59
CA VAL A 406 -30.31 7.64 16.66
C VAL A 406 -31.12 8.87 17.08
N ARG A 407 -30.65 9.65 18.06
CA ARG A 407 -31.28 10.92 18.46
C ARG A 407 -31.32 11.94 17.31
N ASP A 408 -30.25 12.05 16.53
CA ASP A 408 -30.22 12.92 15.34
C ASP A 408 -31.27 12.49 14.30
N ALA A 409 -31.47 11.18 14.09
CA ALA A 409 -32.53 10.66 13.22
C ALA A 409 -33.94 10.90 13.78
N GLU A 410 -34.13 10.74 15.08
CA GLU A 410 -35.38 11.02 15.79
C GLU A 410 -35.85 12.45 15.56
N ILE A 411 -34.99 13.41 15.88
CA ILE A 411 -35.29 14.83 15.72
C ILE A 411 -35.54 15.16 14.25
N HIS A 412 -34.75 14.60 13.33
CA HIS A 412 -34.98 14.80 11.89
C HIS A 412 -36.35 14.27 11.44
N TYR A 413 -36.77 13.10 11.94
CA TYR A 413 -38.05 12.52 11.56
C TYR A 413 -39.23 13.32 12.13
N GLU A 414 -39.12 13.82 13.37
CA GLU A 414 -40.08 14.76 13.96
C GLU A 414 -40.20 16.04 13.11
N LEU A 415 -39.07 16.62 12.69
CA LEU A 415 -39.04 17.78 11.80
C LEU A 415 -39.66 17.46 10.43
N PHE A 416 -39.43 16.27 9.89
CA PHE A 416 -40.06 15.85 8.64
C PHE A 416 -41.59 15.82 8.79
N LEU A 417 -42.12 15.22 9.85
CA LEU A 417 -43.57 15.21 10.09
C LEU A 417 -44.15 16.62 10.28
N GLU A 418 -43.44 17.50 10.99
CA GLU A 418 -43.90 18.87 11.30
C GLU A 418 -43.84 19.81 10.08
N TYR A 419 -42.92 19.59 9.14
CA TYR A 419 -42.60 20.55 8.06
C TYR A 419 -42.77 20.02 6.64
N ARG A 420 -42.97 18.72 6.39
CA ARG A 420 -43.05 18.15 5.01
C ARG A 420 -44.13 18.79 4.11
N ASP A 421 -45.25 19.21 4.70
CA ASP A 421 -46.39 19.79 3.96
C ASP A 421 -46.26 21.31 3.79
N LYS A 422 -45.23 21.93 4.38
CA LYS A 422 -44.98 23.37 4.28
C LYS A 422 -44.04 23.63 3.10
N ARG A 423 -44.40 24.61 2.26
CA ARG A 423 -43.52 25.05 1.15
C ARG A 423 -42.42 26.00 1.63
N PHE A 424 -42.73 26.80 2.65
CA PHE A 424 -41.84 27.83 3.20
C PHE A 424 -41.96 27.91 4.74
N ILE A 425 -40.87 28.26 5.42
CA ILE A 425 -40.82 28.51 6.87
C ILE A 425 -40.14 29.85 7.17
N PRO A 426 -40.54 30.59 8.22
CA PRO A 426 -39.85 31.81 8.61
C PRO A 426 -38.36 31.59 8.93
N GLN A 427 -37.50 32.59 8.66
CA GLN A 427 -36.05 32.49 8.97
C GLN A 427 -35.73 32.24 10.45
N GLY A 428 -36.64 32.62 11.36
CA GLY A 428 -36.48 32.37 12.80
C GLY A 428 -36.64 30.89 13.19
N VAL A 429 -37.32 30.08 12.38
CA VAL A 429 -37.66 28.68 12.73
C VAL A 429 -36.42 27.83 12.99
N PRO A 430 -35.37 27.82 12.14
CA PRO A 430 -34.14 27.07 12.47
C PRO A 430 -33.45 27.53 13.77
N THR A 431 -33.53 28.81 14.13
CA THR A 431 -32.99 29.34 15.39
C THR A 431 -33.80 28.87 16.60
N GLU A 432 -35.12 28.86 16.48
CA GLU A 432 -36.02 28.35 17.53
C GLU A 432 -35.81 26.85 17.74
N LEU A 433 -35.75 26.08 16.66
CA LEU A 433 -35.47 24.65 16.69
C LEU A 433 -34.09 24.33 17.26
N HIS A 434 -33.07 25.16 16.99
CA HIS A 434 -31.75 25.05 17.61
C HIS A 434 -31.83 25.13 19.13
N LYS A 435 -32.58 26.11 19.67
CA LYS A 435 -32.81 26.25 21.11
C LYS A 435 -33.61 25.08 21.68
N ARG A 436 -34.63 24.61 20.96
CA ARG A 436 -35.54 23.52 21.38
C ARG A 436 -34.84 22.15 21.44
N THR A 437 -34.06 21.82 20.41
CA THR A 437 -33.50 20.47 20.22
C THR A 437 -32.08 20.32 20.76
N GLY A 438 -31.35 21.43 20.92
CA GLY A 438 -29.94 21.46 21.28
C GLY A 438 -28.98 21.06 20.14
N LEU A 439 -29.49 20.79 18.92
CA LEU A 439 -28.66 20.54 17.75
C LEU A 439 -28.16 21.84 17.15
N SER A 440 -26.95 21.86 16.58
CA SER A 440 -26.39 23.06 15.94
C SER A 440 -27.29 23.63 14.84
N PHE A 441 -27.42 24.95 14.78
CA PHE A 441 -28.20 25.68 13.77
C PHE A 441 -27.94 25.18 12.33
N ASP A 442 -26.67 24.98 11.95
CA ASP A 442 -26.30 24.54 10.60
C ASP A 442 -26.84 23.14 10.25
N LYS A 443 -26.89 22.21 11.22
CA LYS A 443 -27.49 20.88 11.00
C LYS A 443 -28.99 21.01 10.71
N ILE A 444 -29.70 21.78 11.53
CA ILE A 444 -31.15 21.97 11.41
C ILE A 444 -31.48 22.65 10.09
N LYS A 445 -30.77 23.73 9.76
CA LYS A 445 -30.93 24.43 8.48
C LYS A 445 -30.61 23.49 7.30
N GLY A 446 -29.52 22.74 7.39
CA GLY A 446 -29.13 21.77 6.38
C GLY A 446 -30.20 20.70 6.14
N TRP A 447 -30.82 20.20 7.21
CA TRP A 447 -31.90 19.21 7.12
C TRP A 447 -33.19 19.79 6.56
N LEU A 448 -33.63 20.94 7.07
CA LEU A 448 -34.91 21.55 6.69
C LEU A 448 -34.90 22.24 5.34
N CYS A 449 -33.81 22.94 5.01
CA CYS A 449 -33.76 23.88 3.88
C CYS A 449 -32.90 23.34 2.73
N ASP A 450 -31.82 22.61 3.05
CA ASP A 450 -30.86 22.16 2.04
C ASP A 450 -31.10 20.69 1.62
N GLY A 451 -32.07 20.01 2.25
CA GLY A 451 -32.40 18.60 1.98
C GLY A 451 -31.31 17.60 2.37
N GLN A 452 -30.44 17.98 3.32
CA GLN A 452 -29.46 17.06 3.88
C GLN A 452 -30.13 16.05 4.81
N SER A 453 -29.61 14.83 4.85
CA SER A 453 -30.08 13.80 5.78
C SER A 453 -29.09 13.60 6.94
N PRO A 454 -29.56 13.20 8.14
CA PRO A 454 -28.70 12.74 9.22
C PRO A 454 -27.67 11.71 8.78
N ILE A 455 -26.47 11.79 9.36
CA ILE A 455 -25.31 10.97 8.98
C ILE A 455 -25.62 9.46 9.08
N ILE A 456 -26.47 9.06 10.03
CA ILE A 456 -26.84 7.65 10.24
C ILE A 456 -27.41 7.00 8.97
N TYR A 457 -28.25 7.70 8.20
CA TYR A 457 -28.85 7.13 6.98
C TYR A 457 -27.80 6.86 5.90
N ARG A 458 -26.82 7.76 5.74
CA ARG A 458 -25.67 7.56 4.86
C ARG A 458 -24.82 6.36 5.33
N LEU A 459 -24.55 6.28 6.63
CA LEU A 459 -23.76 5.21 7.21
C LEU A 459 -24.42 3.82 7.06
N LEU A 460 -25.75 3.72 7.20
CA LEU A 460 -26.48 2.46 6.99
C LEU A 460 -26.52 2.04 5.52
N ARG A 461 -26.44 3.00 4.59
CA ARG A 461 -26.30 2.72 3.15
C ARG A 461 -24.95 2.05 2.85
N GLU A 462 -23.90 2.48 3.54
CA GLU A 462 -22.53 1.95 3.38
C GLU A 462 -22.25 0.70 4.23
N ALA A 463 -22.99 0.51 5.33
CA ALA A 463 -22.89 -0.64 6.21
C ALA A 463 -23.23 -1.93 5.47
N LEU A 464 -22.61 -3.06 5.83
CA LEU A 464 -23.01 -4.39 5.35
C LEU A 464 -24.19 -4.90 6.16
N SER A 465 -25.22 -5.43 5.49
CA SER A 465 -26.27 -6.15 6.20
C SER A 465 -25.75 -7.49 6.72
N CYS A 466 -26.41 -8.09 7.72
CA CYS A 466 -26.09 -9.44 8.20
C CYS A 466 -26.00 -10.44 7.06
N LYS A 467 -27.00 -10.48 6.16
CA LYS A 467 -27.03 -11.38 5.01
C LYS A 467 -25.85 -11.18 4.05
N GLU A 468 -25.45 -9.93 3.80
CA GLU A 468 -24.27 -9.65 2.98
C GLU A 468 -22.96 -10.03 3.65
N ALA A 469 -22.89 -9.78 4.96
CA ALA A 469 -21.73 -10.10 5.77
C ALA A 469 -21.55 -11.61 5.88
N GLU A 470 -22.63 -12.37 6.08
CA GLU A 470 -22.67 -13.84 6.02
C GLU A 470 -22.19 -14.34 4.66
N LYS A 471 -22.76 -13.86 3.56
CA LYS A 471 -22.30 -14.25 2.20
C LYS A 471 -20.81 -13.99 1.98
N LYS A 472 -20.28 -12.89 2.51
CA LYS A 472 -18.84 -12.58 2.44
C LYS A 472 -18.03 -13.48 3.37
N LEU A 473 -18.56 -13.77 4.55
CA LEU A 473 -17.93 -14.64 5.54
C LEU A 473 -17.87 -16.08 5.03
N ASP A 474 -18.94 -16.62 4.46
CA ASP A 474 -18.97 -17.97 3.89
C ASP A 474 -17.88 -18.14 2.82
N LYS A 475 -17.77 -17.17 1.91
CA LYS A 475 -16.69 -17.13 0.90
C LYS A 475 -15.29 -17.10 1.52
N LEU A 476 -15.13 -16.53 2.72
CA LEU A 476 -13.87 -16.57 3.45
C LEU A 476 -13.68 -17.92 4.14
N LEU A 477 -14.71 -18.42 4.84
CA LEU A 477 -14.68 -19.68 5.59
C LEU A 477 -14.38 -20.88 4.69
N THR A 478 -14.94 -20.94 3.48
CA THR A 478 -14.61 -21.98 2.49
C THR A 478 -13.11 -22.01 2.16
N LYS A 479 -12.45 -20.84 2.14
CA LYS A 479 -11.01 -20.75 1.87
C LYS A 479 -10.14 -21.08 3.08
N LEU A 480 -10.72 -21.04 4.29
CA LEU A 480 -10.00 -21.30 5.53
C LEU A 480 -9.93 -22.78 5.87
N ASN A 481 -10.61 -23.65 5.13
CA ASN A 481 -10.58 -25.11 5.33
C ASN A 481 -10.80 -25.50 6.81
N GLY A 482 -11.83 -24.91 7.43
CA GLY A 482 -12.18 -25.13 8.84
C GLY A 482 -11.33 -24.34 9.86
N VAL A 483 -10.29 -23.61 9.46
CA VAL A 483 -9.46 -22.79 10.36
C VAL A 483 -10.21 -21.50 10.74
N THR A 484 -11.06 -21.59 11.76
CA THR A 484 -11.96 -20.51 12.18
C THR A 484 -11.60 -19.86 13.51
N SER A 485 -10.62 -20.42 14.23
CA SER A 485 -10.17 -19.93 15.54
C SER A 485 -8.66 -20.08 15.70
N MET A 486 -8.11 -19.41 16.73
CA MET A 486 -6.71 -19.60 17.13
C MET A 486 -6.42 -21.03 17.58
N SER A 487 -7.35 -21.69 18.28
CA SER A 487 -7.16 -23.07 18.75
C SER A 487 -7.04 -24.06 17.58
N VAL A 488 -7.92 -23.91 16.57
CA VAL A 488 -7.84 -24.74 15.35
C VAL A 488 -6.56 -24.44 14.56
N LEU A 489 -6.16 -23.17 14.48
CA LEU A 489 -4.88 -22.79 13.86
C LEU A 489 -3.69 -23.45 14.56
N GLU A 490 -3.62 -23.36 15.89
CA GLU A 490 -2.51 -23.92 16.67
C GLU A 490 -2.50 -25.45 16.59
N TYR A 491 -3.67 -26.09 16.64
CA TYR A 491 -3.82 -27.52 16.42
C TYR A 491 -3.30 -27.95 15.03
N ARG A 492 -3.72 -27.26 13.97
CA ARG A 492 -3.25 -27.52 12.59
C ARG A 492 -1.73 -27.40 12.48
N LEU A 493 -1.17 -26.33 13.04
CA LEU A 493 0.28 -26.10 13.01
C LEU A 493 1.06 -27.10 13.86
N ARG A 494 0.48 -27.66 14.93
CA ARG A 494 1.12 -28.71 15.71
C ARG A 494 1.25 -30.04 14.94
N ASN A 495 0.26 -30.31 14.08
CA ASN A 495 0.17 -31.55 13.32
C ASN A 495 0.97 -31.53 12.01
N VAL A 496 1.66 -30.43 11.68
CA VAL A 496 2.58 -30.39 10.53
C VAL A 496 4.01 -30.72 10.97
N TYR A 497 4.73 -31.50 10.17
CA TYR A 497 6.09 -31.92 10.49
C TYR A 497 7.05 -30.72 10.65
N VAL A 498 6.87 -29.68 9.85
CA VAL A 498 7.68 -28.45 9.87
C VAL A 498 7.23 -27.42 10.93
N GLU A 499 6.58 -27.86 12.00
CA GLU A 499 6.10 -27.01 13.10
C GLU A 499 7.24 -26.16 13.70
N TYR A 500 8.40 -26.78 13.95
CA TYR A 500 9.55 -26.12 14.54
C TYR A 500 10.00 -24.93 13.68
N GLU A 501 10.12 -25.14 12.38
CA GLU A 501 10.52 -24.13 11.40
C GLU A 501 9.54 -22.96 11.34
N ILE A 502 8.23 -23.27 11.45
CA ILE A 502 7.17 -22.27 11.46
C ILE A 502 7.29 -21.38 12.71
N HIS A 503 7.52 -21.96 13.89
CA HIS A 503 7.71 -21.22 15.13
C HIS A 503 8.95 -20.32 15.11
N HIS A 504 9.99 -20.73 14.37
CA HIS A 504 11.24 -19.97 14.22
C HIS A 504 11.24 -19.02 13.02
N LEU A 505 10.10 -18.82 12.36
CA LEU A 505 10.00 -17.84 11.28
C LEU A 505 10.34 -16.43 11.77
N PRO A 506 11.04 -15.62 10.96
CA PRO A 506 11.23 -14.21 11.25
C PRO A 506 9.88 -13.53 11.46
N ARG A 507 9.74 -12.85 12.60
CA ARG A 507 8.52 -12.13 13.02
C ARG A 507 7.33 -13.06 13.30
N TYR A 508 7.55 -14.30 13.73
CA TYR A 508 6.49 -15.24 14.14
C TYR A 508 5.46 -14.59 15.09
N LYS A 509 5.90 -13.91 16.17
CA LYS A 509 5.02 -13.21 17.12
C LYS A 509 4.07 -12.20 16.43
N LYS A 510 4.58 -11.43 15.46
CA LYS A 510 3.76 -10.49 14.67
C LYS A 510 2.77 -11.21 13.77
N HIS A 511 3.14 -12.36 13.22
CA HIS A 511 2.24 -13.19 12.43
C HIS A 511 1.13 -13.80 13.28
N GLN A 512 1.43 -14.23 14.51
CA GLN A 512 0.45 -14.75 15.47
C GLN A 512 -0.53 -13.65 15.91
N GLU A 513 -0.03 -12.44 16.23
CA GLU A 513 -0.88 -11.30 16.57
C GLU A 513 -1.83 -10.95 15.40
N ARG A 514 -1.33 -10.97 14.16
CA ARG A 514 -2.17 -10.76 12.98
C ARG A 514 -3.23 -11.84 12.80
N ALA A 515 -2.93 -13.10 13.11
CA ALA A 515 -3.91 -14.18 13.10
C ALA A 515 -5.00 -13.95 14.15
N ARG A 516 -4.64 -13.54 15.38
CA ARG A 516 -5.61 -13.18 16.43
C ARG A 516 -6.56 -12.08 15.97
N LYS A 517 -6.01 -10.98 15.43
CA LYS A 517 -6.81 -9.86 14.89
C LYS A 517 -7.72 -10.30 13.74
N PHE A 518 -7.25 -11.23 12.91
CA PHE A 518 -8.05 -11.80 11.83
C PHE A 518 -9.25 -12.59 12.34
N PHE A 519 -9.10 -13.44 13.35
CA PHE A 519 -10.24 -14.16 13.93
C PHE A 519 -11.21 -13.23 14.66
N LEU A 520 -10.70 -12.18 15.33
CA LEU A 520 -11.56 -11.13 15.89
C LEU A 520 -12.37 -10.41 14.80
N PHE A 521 -11.75 -10.14 13.66
CA PHE A 521 -12.44 -9.61 12.49
C PHE A 521 -13.54 -10.56 11.99
N LEU A 522 -13.26 -11.86 11.83
CA LEU A 522 -14.29 -12.82 11.38
C LEU A 522 -15.49 -12.85 12.34
N LYS A 523 -15.23 -12.82 13.65
CA LYS A 523 -16.29 -12.74 14.69
C LYS A 523 -17.08 -11.44 14.56
N GLY A 524 -16.40 -10.30 14.42
CA GLY A 524 -17.04 -8.99 14.30
C GLY A 524 -17.82 -8.79 12.99
N LEU A 525 -17.43 -9.48 11.91
CA LEU A 525 -18.10 -9.41 10.61
C LEU A 525 -19.49 -10.04 10.63
N ARG A 526 -19.72 -11.10 11.43
CA ARG A 526 -21.03 -11.78 11.54
C ARG A 526 -22.18 -10.83 11.90
N GLY A 527 -21.91 -9.82 12.74
CA GLY A 527 -22.92 -8.84 13.14
C GLY A 527 -23.26 -7.78 12.07
N GLY A 528 -22.63 -7.82 10.89
CA GLY A 528 -22.78 -6.77 9.89
C GLY A 528 -22.27 -5.40 10.38
N GLY A 529 -22.78 -4.33 9.78
CA GLY A 529 -22.39 -2.96 10.08
C GLY A 529 -21.28 -2.43 9.18
N LEU A 530 -20.67 -1.31 9.57
CA LEU A 530 -19.60 -0.69 8.79
C LEU A 530 -18.28 -1.44 8.96
N LEU A 531 -17.60 -1.70 7.84
CA LEU A 531 -16.27 -2.32 7.85
C LEU A 531 -15.25 -1.53 8.66
N SER A 532 -15.36 -0.19 8.72
CA SER A 532 -14.50 0.65 9.55
C SER A 532 -14.68 0.37 11.05
N ASP A 533 -15.90 0.06 11.48
CA ASP A 533 -16.19 -0.21 12.88
C ASP A 533 -15.74 -1.61 13.26
N VAL A 534 -15.96 -2.59 12.36
CA VAL A 534 -15.38 -3.93 12.50
C VAL A 534 -13.85 -3.85 12.59
N ALA A 535 -13.21 -3.00 11.77
CA ALA A 535 -11.77 -2.73 11.82
C ALA A 535 -11.33 -2.21 13.17
N ARG A 536 -12.02 -1.17 13.66
CA ARG A 536 -11.73 -0.55 14.94
C ARG A 536 -11.83 -1.56 16.09
N ARG A 537 -12.91 -2.35 16.14
CA ARG A 537 -13.12 -3.40 17.16
C ARG A 537 -12.06 -4.51 17.12
N ALA A 538 -11.54 -4.82 15.93
CA ALA A 538 -10.47 -5.79 15.75
C ALA A 538 -9.05 -5.18 15.88
N HIS A 539 -8.94 -3.88 16.21
CA HIS A 539 -7.67 -3.13 16.25
C HIS A 539 -6.88 -3.17 14.94
N LEU A 540 -7.58 -2.97 13.83
CA LEU A 540 -7.07 -3.00 12.46
C LEU A 540 -7.34 -1.68 11.72
N LYS A 541 -6.54 -1.44 10.68
CA LYS A 541 -6.81 -0.35 9.74
C LYS A 541 -7.92 -0.77 8.76
N PRO A 542 -8.82 0.14 8.33
CA PRO A 542 -9.88 -0.19 7.37
C PRO A 542 -9.38 -0.84 6.08
N ASP A 543 -8.24 -0.38 5.54
CA ASP A 543 -7.65 -0.94 4.32
C ASP A 543 -7.10 -2.35 4.50
N GLU A 544 -6.65 -2.70 5.71
CA GLU A 544 -6.17 -4.05 6.02
C GLU A 544 -7.32 -5.05 5.93
N ILE A 545 -8.51 -4.72 6.46
CA ILE A 545 -9.70 -5.56 6.32
C ILE A 545 -10.15 -5.70 4.86
N ARG A 546 -10.18 -4.59 4.11
CA ARG A 546 -10.54 -4.63 2.69
C ARG A 546 -9.62 -5.57 1.92
N SER A 547 -8.33 -5.58 2.27
CA SER A 547 -7.36 -6.49 1.65
C SER A 547 -7.68 -7.96 1.93
N TRP A 548 -8.16 -8.32 3.13
CA TRP A 548 -8.41 -9.71 3.53
C TRP A 548 -9.53 -10.42 2.77
N PHE A 549 -10.42 -9.68 2.12
CA PHE A 549 -11.38 -10.27 1.18
C PHE A 549 -10.71 -10.79 -0.10
N ARG A 550 -9.47 -10.38 -0.40
CA ARG A 550 -8.69 -10.89 -1.53
C ARG A 550 -7.95 -12.18 -1.13
N PRO A 551 -7.87 -13.19 -2.00
CA PRO A 551 -7.27 -14.50 -1.68
C PRO A 551 -5.83 -14.43 -1.14
N ASP A 552 -5.03 -13.51 -1.65
CA ASP A 552 -3.59 -13.43 -1.35
C ASP A 552 -3.26 -12.68 -0.05
N SER A 553 -4.24 -12.04 0.59
CA SER A 553 -4.00 -11.12 1.72
C SER A 553 -4.29 -11.72 3.08
N ILE A 554 -4.79 -12.96 3.15
CA ILE A 554 -5.03 -13.67 4.42
C ILE A 554 -3.70 -13.77 5.20
N PRO A 555 -3.70 -13.59 6.54
CA PRO A 555 -2.48 -13.70 7.34
C PRO A 555 -1.73 -15.01 7.10
N ASN A 556 -0.39 -14.92 7.03
CA ASN A 556 0.47 -16.04 6.64
C ASN A 556 0.23 -17.33 7.45
N LEU A 557 0.12 -17.26 8.78
CA LEU A 557 -0.09 -18.46 9.61
C LEU A 557 -1.47 -19.08 9.38
N VAL A 558 -2.50 -18.24 9.21
CA VAL A 558 -3.85 -18.71 8.88
C VAL A 558 -3.84 -19.41 7.53
N ARG A 559 -3.14 -18.83 6.54
CA ARG A 559 -3.01 -19.42 5.21
C ARG A 559 -2.22 -20.74 5.21
N MET A 560 -1.15 -20.84 6.01
CA MET A 560 -0.40 -22.09 6.22
C MET A 560 -1.31 -23.15 6.85
N ALA A 561 -2.01 -22.80 7.95
CA ALA A 561 -2.91 -23.71 8.64
C ALA A 561 -4.06 -24.18 7.75
N ALA A 562 -4.65 -23.28 6.97
CA ALA A 562 -5.74 -23.60 6.04
C ALA A 562 -5.31 -24.55 4.92
N SER A 563 -4.01 -24.57 4.56
CA SER A 563 -3.51 -25.54 3.59
C SER A 563 -3.28 -26.94 4.15
N ILE A 564 -3.22 -27.11 5.47
CA ILE A 564 -3.02 -28.42 6.10
C ILE A 564 -4.33 -29.23 6.03
N PRO A 565 -4.28 -30.55 5.73
CA PRO A 565 -5.47 -31.40 5.69
C PRO A 565 -6.35 -31.27 6.93
N ALA A 566 -7.66 -31.41 6.73
CA ALA A 566 -8.65 -31.16 7.76
C ALA A 566 -8.69 -32.28 8.82
N GLU A 567 -8.36 -33.48 8.42
CA GLU A 567 -8.27 -34.65 9.28
C GLU A 567 -6.98 -34.66 10.12
N PRO A 568 -7.03 -35.23 11.34
CA PRO A 568 -5.82 -35.53 12.10
C PRO A 568 -4.92 -36.51 11.32
N PRO A 569 -3.59 -36.40 11.43
CA PRO A 569 -2.71 -37.49 11.01
C PRO A 569 -2.94 -38.72 11.92
N GLU A 570 -2.54 -39.89 11.44
CA GLU A 570 -2.48 -41.12 12.24
C GLU A 570 -1.55 -40.95 13.45
N ASP A 571 -1.79 -41.73 14.49
CA ASP A 571 -1.01 -41.67 15.73
C ASP A 571 0.50 -41.87 15.47
N GLY A 572 1.32 -41.03 16.11
CA GLY A 572 2.78 -41.01 15.91
C GLY A 572 3.26 -40.32 14.64
N LYS A 573 2.36 -39.90 13.74
CA LYS A 573 2.67 -39.27 12.46
C LYS A 573 2.33 -37.78 12.43
N LYS A 574 2.90 -37.09 11.45
CA LYS A 574 2.59 -35.69 11.14
C LYS A 574 2.38 -35.50 9.65
N TRP A 575 1.62 -34.47 9.30
CA TRP A 575 1.47 -34.01 7.93
C TRP A 575 2.75 -33.37 7.42
N LEU A 576 3.30 -33.88 6.33
CA LEU A 576 4.46 -33.31 5.64
C LEU A 576 4.03 -32.83 4.25
N PRO A 577 4.13 -31.52 3.97
CA PRO A 577 3.91 -31.02 2.62
C PRO A 577 5.10 -31.33 1.72
N LEU A 578 4.84 -31.78 0.50
CA LEU A 578 5.87 -32.01 -0.52
C LEU A 578 6.26 -30.71 -1.22
N ILE A 579 5.35 -29.72 -1.26
CA ILE A 579 5.58 -28.43 -1.90
C ILE A 579 5.33 -27.28 -0.93
N SER A 580 6.31 -26.38 -0.82
CA SER A 580 6.15 -25.07 -0.18
C SER A 580 6.28 -23.96 -1.21
N THR A 581 5.25 -23.13 -1.35
CA THR A 581 5.27 -22.01 -2.31
C THR A 581 5.91 -20.75 -1.72
N ASN A 582 6.35 -19.83 -2.59
CA ASN A 582 6.84 -18.50 -2.18
C ASN A 582 5.81 -17.69 -1.36
N LYS A 583 4.52 -18.01 -1.47
CA LYS A 583 3.43 -17.41 -0.69
C LYS A 583 3.22 -18.09 0.66
N ARG A 584 4.12 -18.98 1.10
CA ARG A 584 3.98 -19.73 2.36
C ARG A 584 2.67 -20.52 2.40
N THR A 585 2.29 -21.13 1.28
CA THR A 585 1.22 -22.12 1.23
C THR A 585 1.86 -23.48 1.07
N PHE A 586 1.23 -24.49 1.65
CA PHE A 586 1.62 -25.87 1.50
C PHE A 586 0.71 -26.59 0.52
N LYS A 587 1.24 -27.58 -0.19
CA LYS A 587 0.50 -28.42 -1.13
C LYS A 587 1.06 -29.84 -1.08
N GLU A 588 0.23 -30.78 -1.50
CA GLU A 588 0.56 -32.20 -1.65
C GLU A 588 1.08 -32.78 -0.33
N PHE A 589 0.19 -33.31 0.48
CA PHE A 589 0.55 -33.80 1.81
C PHE A 589 0.70 -35.30 1.82
N ILE A 590 1.70 -35.75 2.56
CA ILE A 590 1.87 -37.14 2.97
C ILE A 590 1.93 -37.18 4.50
N GLN A 591 1.70 -38.35 5.07
CA GLN A 591 1.92 -38.59 6.49
C GLN A 591 3.30 -39.19 6.68
N VAL A 592 4.05 -38.66 7.64
CA VAL A 592 5.39 -39.16 7.97
C VAL A 592 5.55 -39.39 9.47
N PRO A 593 6.28 -40.44 9.86
CA PRO A 593 6.63 -40.64 11.25
C PRO A 593 7.61 -39.54 11.71
N THR A 594 7.53 -39.18 12.99
CA THR A 594 8.43 -38.18 13.58
C THR A 594 9.82 -38.77 13.87
N LYS A 595 9.89 -40.08 14.11
CA LYS A 595 11.10 -40.87 14.31
C LYS A 595 10.94 -42.20 13.55
N ILE A 596 12.01 -42.70 12.93
CA ILE A 596 12.02 -44.06 12.38
C ILE A 596 12.29 -45.04 13.49
N THR A 597 11.41 -46.03 13.62
CA THR A 597 11.56 -47.14 14.57
C THR A 597 11.84 -48.46 13.86
N SER A 598 11.43 -48.60 12.60
CA SER A 598 11.71 -49.79 11.78
C SER A 598 11.73 -49.47 10.28
N ALA A 599 12.08 -50.46 9.46
CA ALA A 599 12.07 -50.34 8.00
C ALA A 599 10.65 -50.08 7.43
N GLU A 600 9.60 -50.56 8.10
CA GLU A 600 8.20 -50.37 7.72
C GLU A 600 7.79 -48.90 7.72
N ASP A 601 8.33 -48.10 8.64
CA ASP A 601 8.10 -46.65 8.69
C ASP A 601 8.57 -45.97 7.40
N VAL A 602 9.72 -46.39 6.88
CA VAL A 602 10.28 -45.89 5.62
C VAL A 602 9.42 -46.37 4.45
N LEU A 603 9.04 -47.65 4.41
CA LEU A 603 8.14 -48.18 3.37
C LEU A 603 6.79 -47.46 3.33
N TYR A 604 6.23 -47.15 4.50
CA TYR A 604 4.97 -46.40 4.62
C TYR A 604 5.07 -45.04 3.94
N VAL A 605 6.17 -44.31 4.14
CA VAL A 605 6.42 -43.02 3.47
C VAL A 605 6.61 -43.22 1.97
N MET A 606 7.40 -44.21 1.57
CA MET A 606 7.70 -44.49 0.16
C MET A 606 6.47 -44.87 -0.68
N LYS A 607 5.48 -45.55 -0.08
CA LYS A 607 4.21 -45.90 -0.73
C LYS A 607 3.39 -44.66 -1.12
N GLN A 608 3.51 -43.56 -0.39
CA GLN A 608 2.77 -42.32 -0.63
C GLN A 608 3.44 -41.41 -1.69
N LEU A 609 4.73 -41.60 -1.94
CA LEU A 609 5.49 -40.80 -2.91
C LEU A 609 5.24 -41.28 -4.34
N THR A 610 5.13 -40.35 -5.29
CA THR A 610 4.96 -40.66 -6.72
C THR A 610 6.29 -40.49 -7.45
N THR A 611 6.67 -41.47 -8.25
CA THR A 611 7.88 -41.42 -9.09
C THR A 611 7.72 -40.41 -10.23
N LEU A 612 8.80 -39.72 -10.60
CA LEU A 612 8.78 -38.81 -11.74
C LEU A 612 8.89 -39.57 -13.07
N GLU A 613 7.87 -39.43 -13.93
CA GLU A 613 7.83 -40.07 -15.26
C GLU A 613 8.29 -39.13 -16.39
N THR A 614 9.45 -38.51 -16.22
CA THR A 614 9.99 -37.56 -17.24
C THR A 614 10.83 -38.28 -18.31
N PRO A 615 11.02 -37.69 -19.51
CA PRO A 615 11.89 -38.29 -20.54
C PRO A 615 13.32 -38.60 -20.05
N LYS A 616 13.87 -37.76 -19.16
CA LYS A 616 15.18 -38.00 -18.54
C LYS A 616 15.18 -39.20 -17.61
N MET A 617 14.07 -39.46 -16.91
CA MET A 617 13.96 -40.64 -16.04
C MET A 617 13.96 -41.93 -16.86
N LYS A 618 13.31 -41.92 -18.03
CA LYS A 618 13.38 -43.04 -18.99
C LYS A 618 14.79 -43.22 -19.59
N GLU A 619 15.52 -42.12 -19.83
CA GLU A 619 16.94 -42.20 -20.24
C GLU A 619 17.79 -42.87 -19.16
N TYR A 620 17.61 -42.47 -17.89
CA TYR A 620 18.33 -43.06 -16.77
C TYR A 620 17.97 -44.52 -16.55
N GLU A 621 16.70 -44.90 -16.69
CA GLU A 621 16.23 -46.28 -16.55
C GLU A 621 16.82 -47.22 -17.61
N ARG A 622 17.00 -46.76 -18.85
CA ARG A 622 17.72 -47.55 -19.87
C ARG A 622 19.21 -47.72 -19.56
N LYS A 623 19.79 -46.79 -18.79
CA LYS A 623 21.22 -46.76 -18.50
C LYS A 623 21.59 -47.52 -17.22
N PHE A 624 20.75 -47.43 -16.19
CA PHE A 624 21.01 -47.96 -14.84
C PHE A 624 20.01 -49.05 -14.44
N ASP A 625 19.28 -49.58 -15.41
CA ASP A 625 18.15 -50.48 -15.22
C ASP A 625 17.01 -49.89 -14.39
N MET A 626 15.94 -50.67 -14.27
CA MET A 626 14.77 -50.30 -13.49
C MET A 626 15.10 -50.33 -11.99
N MET A 627 15.17 -49.14 -11.39
CA MET A 627 15.42 -48.97 -9.96
C MET A 627 14.10 -48.89 -9.20
N SER A 628 13.96 -49.67 -8.13
CA SER A 628 12.81 -49.56 -7.22
C SER A 628 12.88 -48.26 -6.41
N LYS A 629 11.74 -47.80 -5.87
CA LYS A 629 11.72 -46.56 -5.06
C LYS A 629 12.63 -46.65 -3.84
N ILE A 630 12.69 -47.81 -3.20
CA ILE A 630 13.46 -48.00 -1.97
C ILE A 630 14.95 -48.06 -2.25
N VAL A 631 15.37 -48.76 -3.31
CA VAL A 631 16.78 -48.75 -3.77
C VAL A 631 17.19 -47.33 -4.17
N GLY A 632 16.30 -46.59 -4.82
CA GLY A 632 16.53 -45.17 -5.10
C GLY A 632 16.71 -44.33 -3.83
N LEU A 633 15.90 -44.55 -2.80
CA LEU A 633 16.09 -43.88 -1.50
C LEU A 633 17.44 -44.25 -0.87
N MET A 634 17.79 -45.54 -0.81
CA MET A 634 19.04 -46.00 -0.17
C MET A 634 20.27 -45.47 -0.91
N TYR A 635 20.27 -45.54 -2.24
CA TYR A 635 21.32 -44.94 -3.06
C TYR A 635 21.45 -43.44 -2.81
N PHE A 636 20.32 -42.73 -2.71
CA PHE A 636 20.29 -41.31 -2.42
C PHE A 636 20.86 -40.99 -1.02
N LEU A 637 20.51 -41.77 -0.01
CA LEU A 637 21.06 -41.62 1.34
C LEU A 637 22.56 -41.87 1.35
N GLY A 638 23.05 -42.93 0.72
CA GLY A 638 24.49 -43.22 0.59
C GLY A 638 25.24 -42.07 -0.10
N ALA A 639 24.70 -41.55 -1.20
CA ALA A 639 25.25 -40.38 -1.88
C ALA A 639 25.24 -39.12 -1.00
N LEU A 640 24.21 -38.92 -0.18
CA LEU A 640 24.14 -37.80 0.77
C LEU A 640 25.17 -37.92 1.90
N VAL A 641 25.38 -39.13 2.43
CA VAL A 641 26.35 -39.38 3.50
C VAL A 641 27.76 -39.13 3.01
N SER A 642 28.08 -39.58 1.79
CA SER A 642 29.36 -39.36 1.11
C SER A 642 29.55 -37.90 0.65
N ASP A 643 29.33 -37.58 -0.64
CA ASP A 643 29.68 -36.28 -1.24
C ASP A 643 28.51 -35.28 -1.30
N GLY A 644 27.30 -35.72 -0.97
CA GLY A 644 26.11 -34.87 -0.99
C GLY A 644 26.08 -33.86 0.16
N TYR A 645 25.41 -32.74 -0.07
CA TYR A 645 25.26 -31.67 0.90
C TYR A 645 23.85 -31.09 0.88
N PHE A 646 23.40 -30.57 2.02
CA PHE A 646 22.15 -29.84 2.14
C PHE A 646 22.40 -28.34 2.05
N VAL A 647 21.45 -27.61 1.44
CA VAL A 647 21.45 -26.16 1.47
C VAL A 647 20.07 -25.65 1.79
N GLU A 648 19.99 -24.87 2.86
CA GLU A 648 18.78 -24.18 3.26
C GLU A 648 18.36 -23.20 2.15
N SER A 649 17.18 -23.44 1.59
CA SER A 649 16.58 -22.57 0.57
C SER A 649 15.52 -21.63 1.14
N SER A 650 14.81 -22.12 2.16
CA SER A 650 13.76 -21.42 2.89
C SER A 650 13.71 -21.98 4.31
N HIS A 651 12.96 -21.32 5.19
CA HIS A 651 12.81 -21.80 6.56
C HIS A 651 12.14 -23.17 6.67
N VAL A 652 11.30 -23.57 5.70
CA VAL A 652 10.49 -24.79 5.77
C VAL A 652 10.86 -25.81 4.70
N SER A 653 11.93 -25.56 3.93
CA SER A 653 12.33 -26.43 2.84
C SER A 653 13.83 -26.32 2.54
N THR A 654 14.42 -27.45 2.19
CA THR A 654 15.85 -27.56 1.85
C THR A 654 15.99 -28.17 0.46
N TYR A 655 17.12 -27.94 -0.19
CA TYR A 655 17.51 -28.71 -1.36
C TYR A 655 18.80 -29.45 -1.08
N VAL A 656 19.05 -30.49 -1.86
CA VAL A 656 20.28 -31.28 -1.80
C VAL A 656 21.09 -31.07 -3.05
N GLY A 657 22.40 -30.98 -2.87
CA GLY A 657 23.37 -30.88 -3.94
C GLY A 657 24.38 -32.02 -3.87
N LEU A 658 24.96 -32.32 -5.02
CA LEU A 658 26.09 -33.23 -5.18
C LEU A 658 27.14 -32.53 -6.04
N SER A 659 28.39 -32.55 -5.60
CA SER A 659 29.52 -32.07 -6.38
C SER A 659 30.48 -33.23 -6.61
N ALA A 660 30.96 -33.42 -7.84
CA ALA A 660 31.94 -34.45 -8.15
C ALA A 660 33.00 -33.90 -9.12
N SER A 661 34.24 -34.36 -8.98
CA SER A 661 35.35 -33.89 -9.82
C SER A 661 35.14 -34.25 -11.29
N LYS A 662 35.57 -33.39 -12.21
CA LYS A 662 35.64 -33.73 -13.64
C LYS A 662 36.80 -34.66 -13.97
N ALA A 663 37.77 -34.82 -13.08
CA ALA A 663 38.93 -35.65 -13.32
C ALA A 663 38.56 -37.13 -13.52
N TYR A 664 37.41 -37.57 -13.00
CA TYR A 664 37.00 -38.96 -13.07
C TYR A 664 35.82 -39.16 -14.02
N ASN A 665 35.97 -40.10 -14.96
CA ASN A 665 34.93 -40.44 -15.94
C ASN A 665 33.64 -40.93 -15.28
N TRP A 666 33.74 -41.64 -14.14
CA TRP A 666 32.58 -42.15 -13.41
C TRP A 666 31.75 -41.07 -12.73
N SER A 667 32.31 -39.88 -12.46
CA SER A 667 31.61 -38.82 -11.73
C SER A 667 30.35 -38.32 -12.44
N ARG A 668 30.32 -38.39 -13.77
CA ARG A 668 29.13 -38.03 -14.55
C ARG A 668 27.99 -39.01 -14.31
N ASP A 669 28.31 -40.30 -14.21
CA ASP A 669 27.33 -41.35 -14.04
C ASP A 669 26.86 -41.44 -12.58
N PHE A 670 27.75 -41.20 -11.62
CA PHE A 670 27.38 -41.00 -10.22
C PHE A 670 26.35 -39.86 -10.06
N GLY A 671 26.60 -38.70 -10.66
CA GLY A 671 25.65 -37.59 -10.61
C GLY A 671 24.33 -37.84 -11.37
N ARG A 672 24.34 -38.67 -12.41
CA ARG A 672 23.11 -39.12 -13.09
C ARG A 672 22.32 -40.13 -12.25
N GLY A 673 23.01 -41.08 -11.62
CA GLY A 673 22.44 -42.02 -10.65
C GLY A 673 21.77 -41.28 -9.48
N PHE A 674 22.45 -40.26 -8.94
CA PHE A 674 21.87 -39.37 -7.93
C PHE A 674 20.57 -38.69 -8.41
N CYS A 675 20.56 -38.16 -9.64
CA CYS A 675 19.35 -37.57 -10.21
C CYS A 675 18.22 -38.59 -10.41
N TYR A 676 18.56 -39.82 -10.83
CA TYR A 676 17.62 -40.91 -11.05
C TYR A 676 16.99 -41.36 -9.73
N ALA A 677 17.81 -41.58 -8.70
CA ALA A 677 17.41 -41.90 -7.34
C ALA A 677 16.43 -40.86 -6.77
N LEU A 678 16.76 -39.56 -6.87
CA LEU A 678 15.86 -38.48 -6.48
C LEU A 678 14.53 -38.51 -7.25
N GLY A 679 14.56 -38.79 -8.55
CA GLY A 679 13.35 -38.87 -9.36
C GLY A 679 12.48 -40.08 -9.01
N LYS A 680 13.06 -41.22 -8.59
CA LYS A 680 12.30 -42.39 -8.10
C LYS A 680 11.50 -42.05 -6.84
N ILE A 681 12.01 -41.15 -5.99
CA ILE A 681 11.31 -40.65 -4.79
C ILE A 681 10.51 -39.35 -5.02
N GLY A 682 10.28 -38.96 -6.28
CA GLY A 682 9.41 -37.83 -6.62
C GLY A 682 10.06 -36.45 -6.61
N ILE A 683 11.39 -36.37 -6.46
CA ILE A 683 12.12 -35.10 -6.36
C ILE A 683 12.81 -34.77 -7.68
N SER A 684 12.46 -33.62 -8.27
CA SER A 684 13.10 -33.15 -9.49
C SER A 684 14.53 -32.69 -9.20
N SER A 685 15.45 -33.01 -10.10
CA SER A 685 16.86 -32.61 -9.99
C SER A 685 17.48 -32.39 -11.36
N LYS A 686 18.57 -31.63 -11.41
CA LYS A 686 19.29 -31.33 -12.65
C LYS A 686 20.77 -31.10 -12.41
N ARG A 687 21.56 -31.34 -13.46
CA ARG A 687 22.94 -30.86 -13.55
C ARG A 687 22.95 -29.34 -13.67
N GLY A 688 23.67 -28.68 -12.77
CA GLY A 688 23.97 -27.25 -12.80
C GLY A 688 25.17 -26.94 -13.70
N ARG A 689 25.60 -25.68 -13.66
CA ARG A 689 26.88 -25.29 -14.28
C ARG A 689 28.03 -25.84 -13.44
N ASP A 690 29.10 -26.22 -14.12
CA ASP A 690 30.33 -26.61 -13.46
C ASP A 690 30.92 -25.43 -12.70
N SER A 691 31.66 -25.72 -11.63
CA SER A 691 32.39 -24.72 -10.86
C SER A 691 33.88 -25.03 -10.87
N ILE A 692 34.68 -23.97 -10.96
CA ILE A 692 36.13 -24.03 -10.87
C ILE A 692 36.51 -23.57 -9.46
N PHE A 693 37.37 -24.35 -8.82
CA PHE A 693 37.96 -24.05 -7.53
C PHE A 693 39.47 -24.04 -7.67
N GLU A 694 40.12 -23.26 -6.82
CA GLU A 694 41.57 -23.20 -6.66
C GLU A 694 41.87 -23.84 -5.30
N ASP A 695 42.78 -24.81 -5.26
CA ASP A 695 43.28 -25.37 -4.00
C ASP A 695 44.28 -24.42 -3.33
N GLU A 696 44.82 -24.81 -2.17
CA GLU A 696 45.78 -23.99 -1.41
C GLU A 696 47.10 -23.80 -2.18
N GLU A 697 47.40 -24.71 -3.10
CA GLU A 697 48.57 -24.73 -3.97
C GLU A 697 48.39 -23.95 -5.29
N GLY A 698 47.21 -23.38 -5.53
CA GLY A 698 46.91 -22.59 -6.74
C GLY A 698 46.47 -23.42 -7.95
N ASN A 699 46.28 -24.73 -7.82
CA ASN A 699 45.79 -25.58 -8.90
C ASN A 699 44.29 -25.42 -9.09
N LEU A 700 43.89 -25.23 -10.34
CA LEU A 700 42.49 -25.11 -10.71
C LEU A 700 41.89 -26.50 -10.98
N PHE A 701 40.88 -26.88 -10.22
CA PHE A 701 40.09 -28.08 -10.48
C PHE A 701 38.61 -27.75 -10.75
N THR A 702 38.02 -28.51 -11.68
CA THR A 702 36.63 -28.31 -12.09
C THR A 702 35.73 -29.38 -11.49
N GLN A 703 34.64 -28.97 -10.86
CA GLN A 703 33.60 -29.83 -10.32
C GLN A 703 32.30 -29.73 -11.12
N MET A 704 31.71 -30.87 -11.41
CA MET A 704 30.33 -30.99 -11.88
C MET A 704 29.38 -30.89 -10.70
N LYS A 705 28.24 -30.22 -10.90
CA LYS A 705 27.24 -30.00 -9.85
C LYS A 705 25.88 -30.53 -10.26
N TRP A 706 25.21 -31.21 -9.35
CA TRP A 706 23.80 -31.58 -9.47
C TRP A 706 23.05 -31.04 -8.26
N ALA A 707 21.81 -30.61 -8.47
CA ALA A 707 20.98 -30.08 -7.40
C ALA A 707 19.51 -30.48 -7.60
N SER A 708 18.85 -30.78 -6.49
CA SER A 708 17.41 -30.97 -6.45
C SER A 708 16.66 -29.64 -6.47
N ILE A 709 15.34 -29.71 -6.69
CA ILE A 709 14.43 -28.66 -6.24
C ILE A 709 14.39 -28.63 -4.71
N SER A 710 13.96 -27.50 -4.17
CA SER A 710 13.70 -27.37 -2.75
C SER A 710 12.38 -28.02 -2.36
N THR A 711 12.38 -28.85 -1.32
CA THR A 711 11.17 -29.49 -0.79
C THR A 711 11.28 -29.72 0.73
N PRO A 712 10.17 -29.65 1.48
CA PRO A 712 10.16 -30.07 2.89
C PRO A 712 10.45 -31.57 3.09
N LEU A 713 10.27 -32.42 2.07
CA LEU A 713 10.64 -33.84 2.14
C LEU A 713 12.11 -34.05 2.46
N LEU A 714 12.99 -33.23 1.89
CA LEU A 714 14.43 -33.30 2.16
C LEU A 714 14.79 -32.83 3.58
N LEU A 715 13.92 -32.02 4.22
CA LEU A 715 14.10 -31.65 5.62
C LEU A 715 13.72 -32.82 6.54
N TRP A 716 12.68 -33.58 6.18
CA TRP A 716 12.33 -34.83 6.86
C TRP A 716 13.45 -35.87 6.70
N VAL A 717 14.00 -36.06 5.49
CA VAL A 717 15.16 -36.95 5.27
C VAL A 717 16.33 -36.56 6.17
N ARG A 718 16.69 -35.27 6.19
CA ARG A 718 17.80 -34.77 7.00
C ARG A 718 17.61 -35.05 8.50
N ARG A 719 16.42 -34.78 9.04
CA ARG A 719 16.17 -34.87 10.48
C ARG A 719 15.81 -36.26 10.96
N THR A 720 14.91 -36.93 10.25
CA THR A 720 14.33 -38.19 10.70
C THR A 720 15.08 -39.41 10.17
N LEU A 721 15.62 -39.37 8.94
CA LEU A 721 16.41 -40.49 8.42
C LEU A 721 17.89 -40.42 8.82
N LEU A 722 18.48 -39.22 8.84
CA LEU A 722 19.91 -39.03 9.16
C LEU A 722 20.17 -38.50 10.57
N GLY A 723 19.13 -38.11 11.32
CA GLY A 723 19.29 -37.57 12.67
C GLY A 723 20.00 -36.22 12.76
N LEU A 724 20.09 -35.47 11.65
CA LEU A 724 20.79 -34.19 11.60
C LEU A 724 19.84 -33.02 11.89
N GLU A 725 20.26 -32.09 12.76
CA GLU A 725 19.50 -30.86 12.96
C GLU A 725 19.41 -30.01 11.66
N ALA A 726 18.37 -29.18 11.56
CA ALA A 726 18.14 -28.34 10.38
C ALA A 726 19.37 -27.47 10.04
N SER A 727 20.02 -26.87 11.04
CA SER A 727 21.19 -25.99 10.87
C SER A 727 22.55 -26.68 11.02
N ALA A 728 22.60 -27.94 11.45
CA ALA A 728 23.86 -28.61 11.77
C ALA A 728 24.65 -29.00 10.51
N PRO A 729 25.92 -28.58 10.34
CA PRO A 729 26.71 -29.00 9.18
C PRO A 729 26.99 -30.51 9.23
N LYS A 730 26.79 -31.21 8.11
CA LYS A 730 27.05 -32.66 8.00
C LYS A 730 28.50 -33.02 8.37
N THR A 731 29.46 -32.16 8.02
CA THR A 731 30.91 -32.40 8.20
C THR A 731 31.31 -32.70 9.64
N TRP A 732 30.61 -32.14 10.63
CA TRP A 732 31.02 -32.21 12.04
C TRP A 732 29.99 -32.89 12.95
N ASN A 733 28.86 -33.34 12.39
CA ASN A 733 27.77 -33.92 13.16
C ASN A 733 27.59 -35.37 12.75
N PRO A 734 27.66 -36.32 13.70
CA PRO A 734 27.48 -37.73 13.39
C PRO A 734 26.06 -37.97 12.88
N ILE A 735 25.94 -38.89 11.93
CA ILE A 735 24.65 -39.37 11.44
C ILE A 735 24.06 -40.28 12.53
N GLN A 736 22.83 -40.00 12.94
CA GLN A 736 22.09 -40.80 13.90
C GLN A 736 20.97 -41.53 13.15
N ALA A 737 21.36 -42.61 12.47
CA ALA A 737 20.50 -43.39 11.59
C ALA A 737 20.44 -44.87 12.01
N ASP A 738 20.41 -45.15 13.32
CA ASP A 738 20.51 -46.52 13.88
C ASP A 738 19.44 -47.48 13.33
N TRP A 739 18.29 -46.95 12.90
CA TRP A 739 17.23 -47.72 12.24
C TRP A 739 17.72 -48.51 11.02
N ILE A 740 18.81 -48.06 10.38
CA ILE A 740 19.38 -48.76 9.22
C ILE A 740 20.02 -50.09 9.62
N LEU A 741 20.49 -50.25 10.86
CA LEU A 741 21.15 -51.47 11.32
C LEU A 741 20.19 -52.67 11.36
N ASP A 742 18.91 -52.38 11.62
CA ASP A 742 17.81 -53.33 11.65
C ASP A 742 17.05 -53.40 10.31
N ALA A 743 17.51 -52.68 9.28
CA ALA A 743 16.91 -52.72 7.95
C ALA A 743 17.31 -54.01 7.20
N PRO A 744 16.53 -54.40 6.16
CA PRO A 744 16.89 -55.49 5.25
C PRO A 744 18.34 -55.39 4.75
N GLU A 745 18.97 -56.55 4.54
CA GLU A 745 20.39 -56.63 4.16
C GLU A 745 20.71 -55.89 2.86
N ASP A 746 19.77 -55.85 1.91
CA ASP A 746 19.91 -55.12 0.65
C ASP A 746 19.85 -53.58 0.79
N TRP A 747 19.41 -53.07 1.94
CA TRP A 747 19.38 -51.63 2.24
C TRP A 747 20.60 -51.16 3.02
N ARG A 748 21.23 -52.06 3.79
CA ARG A 748 22.46 -51.83 4.54
C ARG A 748 23.65 -51.82 3.60
#